data_AF-A0A1W6ZJ27-F1
#
_entry.id   AF-A0A1W6ZJ27-F1
#
_cell.length_a   1.000
_cell.length_b   1.000
_cell.length_c   1.000
_cell.angle_alpha   90.00
_cell.angle_beta   90.00
_cell.angle_gamma   90.00
#
_symmetry.space_group_name_H-M   'P 1'
#
loop_
_entity.id
_entity.type
_entity.pdbx_description
1 polymer ?
#
loop_
_entity_poly.entity_id
_entity_poly.type
_entity_poly.pdbx_seq_one_letter_code
_entity_poly.pdbx_strand_id
1 'polypeptide(L)'
;MRFVWSAVLAVMLALTMTARAADAPVPFQFTVDEQGLAGAPDRSALNQPLGPADRIVARDGHFYRVGADGRPRTDDDTRVRLFGISLSFSTNFPSTEEAMRLARQLRKAGFNAVRLHHMDFWLGRETDRPRGILTPDPYPTFNAAAVERVRNFIAVLAREGIYTNLNLYVSYRFRPEIDGLLDFDTPDNRMPIGASVHVYHPRMAALQETFARRIIEQLRLKDNPALAMVEIHNETSLLAAWMRKEWKTHALPSAYEPVLREAWNRWLAGRYGSGAAACRAWEVCDADASGVVALPTQDEAAPRSTLGSIVNRVRARWNELMPADAMQSLSGEALRLHDFLDFLVDTDRAYVERMRDVVREAAGELVPVTGTQMVYGGVLNFDTQAGMDYLDEHRYIDHPDGAQSDWSIRSTSPTGGDMDILLALSFRRDHTKPFVLSEYNLTFPNPRGAEIMPVVATVAALQDWDGLFFYDYLDADTWPDAPTNFALSGDWGKYALAGQSAQIFRQQWIEPLRTSLQVPLPRQARDAIALANEYGGLEKAIGQLGVTPADAWRHRVSVDTQAQGPVHKPQPDGAQQQAVFDARQGYLTLAAPNVRGVIGNLDSQWRGAPGLQARALSNGDAAADIVLTPLDGQPVAQSRHLLLTLGSSTVGTQPGSFPARPKQLQRYKNQSGRWTLEPDPDGMDKPSGSRTASAPAWLSRPALCVRWSGATAPAAIYPLDGRGRRGQALDETVIWRQGNAVAVDLSARASAPPSPWYEVVLPPGQAAAGAGTLMPDCMPGNAK
;
A
#
# COMPACT_ATOMS: atom_id res chain seq x y z
N MET A 1 21.59 -77.98 15.17
CA MET A 1 20.20 -77.95 15.71
C MET A 1 20.12 -76.84 16.74
N ARG A 2 19.06 -76.02 16.69
CA ARG A 2 18.86 -74.67 17.31
C ARG A 2 19.27 -73.53 16.35
N PHE A 3 18.44 -72.57 15.95
CA PHE A 3 17.06 -72.22 16.30
C PHE A 3 16.42 -71.46 15.12
N VAL A 4 15.16 -71.81 14.80
CA VAL A 4 14.28 -71.19 13.81
C VAL A 4 13.42 -70.14 14.50
N TRP A 5 13.79 -68.86 14.49
CA TRP A 5 12.91 -67.74 14.90
C TRP A 5 13.38 -66.45 14.20
N SER A 6 12.99 -66.22 12.94
CA SER A 6 13.15 -64.89 12.30
C SER A 6 12.13 -64.60 11.18
N ALA A 7 11.27 -65.54 10.77
CA ALA A 7 10.44 -65.38 9.57
C ALA A 7 9.01 -64.84 9.82
N VAL A 8 8.59 -64.61 11.06
CA VAL A 8 7.19 -64.19 11.37
C VAL A 8 7.08 -62.72 11.81
N LEU A 9 8.18 -62.05 12.14
CA LEU A 9 8.14 -60.63 12.53
C LEU A 9 8.22 -59.64 11.34
N ALA A 10 8.57 -60.11 10.15
CA ALA A 10 8.74 -59.25 8.96
C ALA A 10 7.44 -59.03 8.16
N VAL A 11 6.36 -59.77 8.45
CA VAL A 11 5.09 -59.70 7.70
C VAL A 11 3.96 -59.02 8.51
N MET A 12 4.10 -58.86 9.83
CA MET A 12 3.14 -58.10 10.67
C MET A 12 3.57 -56.65 10.97
N LEU A 13 4.71 -56.18 10.45
CA LEU A 13 5.08 -54.74 10.47
C LEU A 13 4.90 -54.05 9.10
N ALA A 14 4.18 -54.70 8.17
CA ALA A 14 3.80 -54.11 6.87
C ALA A 14 2.33 -53.63 6.83
N LEU A 15 1.64 -53.64 7.98
CA LEU A 15 0.23 -53.26 8.13
C LEU A 15 0.05 -52.40 9.39
N THR A 16 0.57 -51.17 9.37
CA THR A 16 0.00 -49.96 9.98
C THR A 16 1.04 -48.84 9.86
N MET A 17 0.57 -47.63 9.59
CA MET A 17 1.35 -46.42 9.27
C MET A 17 1.82 -46.30 7.81
N THR A 18 0.86 -46.33 6.87
CA THR A 18 0.84 -45.23 5.90
C THR A 18 0.55 -43.95 6.69
N ALA A 19 1.59 -43.37 7.29
CA ALA A 19 1.55 -41.95 7.61
C ALA A 19 1.32 -41.27 6.26
N ARG A 20 0.10 -40.76 6.03
CA ARG A 20 -0.15 -39.79 4.96
C ARG A 20 0.91 -38.73 5.15
N ALA A 21 1.90 -38.67 4.26
CA ALA A 21 2.66 -37.45 4.08
C ALA A 21 1.61 -36.34 4.01
N ALA A 22 1.75 -35.30 4.84
CA ALA A 22 0.89 -34.14 4.73
C ALA A 22 1.05 -33.64 3.28
N ASP A 23 0.05 -33.87 2.42
CA ASP A 23 0.14 -33.51 1.02
C ASP A 23 0.37 -32.00 0.96
N ALA A 24 1.56 -31.59 0.51
CA ALA A 24 1.84 -30.20 0.23
C ALA A 24 0.80 -29.67 -0.78
N PRO A 25 0.42 -28.38 -0.72
CA PRO A 25 -0.53 -27.79 -1.67
C PRO A 25 -0.12 -28.15 -3.10
N VAL A 26 -0.98 -28.85 -3.84
CA VAL A 26 -0.68 -29.21 -5.24
C VAL A 26 -0.91 -27.97 -6.10
N PRO A 27 0.13 -27.36 -6.67
CA PRO A 27 -0.03 -26.16 -7.47
C PRO A 27 -0.70 -26.48 -8.81
N PHE A 28 -1.38 -25.50 -9.39
CA PHE A 28 -2.04 -25.62 -10.68
C PHE A 28 -1.75 -24.40 -11.56
N GLN A 29 -1.75 -24.60 -12.87
CA GLN A 29 -1.59 -23.51 -13.82
C GLN A 29 -2.91 -22.76 -13.95
N PHE A 30 -2.85 -21.44 -13.89
CA PHE A 30 -3.99 -20.57 -14.14
C PHE A 30 -3.48 -19.25 -14.69
N THR A 31 -4.21 -18.69 -15.66
CA THR A 31 -3.92 -17.39 -16.26
C THR A 31 -5.22 -16.63 -16.40
N VAL A 32 -5.23 -15.37 -15.99
CA VAL A 32 -6.37 -14.47 -16.22
C VAL A 32 -6.24 -13.86 -17.61
N ASP A 33 -7.25 -14.06 -18.46
CA ASP A 33 -7.38 -13.27 -19.69
C ASP A 33 -8.10 -11.97 -19.33
N GLU A 34 -7.33 -11.00 -18.85
CA GLU A 34 -7.86 -9.73 -18.36
C GLU A 34 -8.68 -8.98 -19.43
N GLN A 35 -8.33 -9.12 -20.72
CA GLN A 35 -9.09 -8.53 -21.82
C GLN A 35 -10.45 -9.20 -21.98
N GLY A 36 -10.46 -10.54 -21.94
CA GLY A 36 -11.66 -11.37 -22.05
C GLY A 36 -12.48 -11.52 -20.77
N LEU A 37 -12.00 -11.00 -19.63
CA LEU A 37 -12.63 -11.15 -18.31
C LEU A 37 -14.07 -10.60 -18.32
N ALA A 38 -15.03 -11.41 -17.89
CA ALA A 38 -16.45 -11.06 -17.85
C ALA A 38 -17.14 -11.84 -16.72
N GLY A 39 -18.45 -11.62 -16.54
CA GLY A 39 -19.26 -12.39 -15.61
C GLY A 39 -18.98 -12.06 -14.14
N ALA A 40 -19.00 -13.07 -13.28
CA ALA A 40 -18.91 -12.90 -11.83
C ALA A 40 -17.68 -12.12 -11.32
N PRO A 41 -16.44 -12.30 -11.87
CA PRO A 41 -15.27 -11.53 -11.42
C PRO A 41 -15.15 -10.13 -12.05
N ASP A 42 -15.94 -9.79 -13.06
CA ASP A 42 -15.91 -8.47 -13.72
C ASP A 42 -16.55 -7.40 -12.81
N ARG A 43 -15.82 -6.30 -12.59
CA ARG A 43 -16.23 -5.13 -11.78
C ARG A 43 -16.31 -3.84 -12.57
N SER A 44 -16.38 -3.92 -13.89
CA SER A 44 -16.51 -2.77 -14.78
C SER A 44 -17.74 -1.90 -14.50
N ALA A 45 -18.80 -2.45 -13.91
CA ALA A 45 -19.99 -1.71 -13.50
C ALA A 45 -19.75 -0.72 -12.33
N LEU A 46 -18.63 -0.84 -11.60
CA LEU A 46 -18.27 0.13 -10.56
C LEU A 46 -17.87 1.49 -11.13
N ASN A 47 -17.55 1.58 -12.41
CA ASN A 47 -17.07 2.80 -13.05
C ASN A 47 -18.11 3.35 -14.03
N GLN A 48 -18.08 4.66 -14.19
CA GLN A 48 -18.86 5.41 -15.16
C GLN A 48 -17.96 6.47 -15.79
N PRO A 49 -18.10 6.79 -17.09
CA PRO A 49 -17.28 7.82 -17.72
C PRO A 49 -17.28 9.13 -16.94
N LEU A 50 -16.11 9.75 -16.80
CA LEU A 50 -15.95 11.00 -16.06
C LEU A 50 -16.38 12.18 -16.91
N GLY A 51 -17.24 13.03 -16.35
CA GLY A 51 -17.66 14.32 -16.91
C GLY A 51 -17.30 15.49 -16.00
N PRO A 52 -17.73 16.73 -16.34
CA PRO A 52 -17.43 17.92 -15.53
C PRO A 52 -17.86 17.82 -14.06
N ALA A 53 -18.96 17.09 -13.79
CA ALA A 53 -19.49 16.83 -12.44
C ALA A 53 -18.60 15.91 -11.58
N ASP A 54 -17.62 15.25 -12.20
CA ASP A 54 -16.76 14.27 -11.54
C ASP A 54 -15.44 14.87 -11.04
N ARG A 55 -15.23 16.19 -11.19
CA ARG A 55 -14.05 16.86 -10.63
C ARG A 55 -13.93 16.59 -9.13
N ILE A 56 -12.76 16.11 -8.70
CA ILE A 56 -12.48 15.81 -7.30
C ILE A 56 -12.05 17.07 -6.55
N VAL A 57 -12.55 17.21 -5.33
CA VAL A 57 -12.20 18.28 -4.37
C VAL A 57 -12.03 17.70 -2.98
N ALA A 58 -11.19 18.33 -2.16
CA ALA A 58 -11.06 18.03 -0.73
C ALA A 58 -11.99 18.92 0.10
N ARG A 59 -12.80 18.31 0.97
CA ARG A 59 -13.70 19.00 1.92
C ARG A 59 -13.89 18.13 3.16
N ASP A 60 -13.92 18.75 4.34
CA ASP A 60 -14.26 18.09 5.62
C ASP A 60 -13.51 16.77 5.86
N GLY A 61 -12.20 16.78 5.57
CA GLY A 61 -11.33 15.62 5.75
C GLY A 61 -11.49 14.51 4.72
N HIS A 62 -12.18 14.75 3.59
CA HIS A 62 -12.55 13.73 2.62
C HIS A 62 -12.59 14.21 1.17
N PHE A 63 -12.56 13.27 0.22
CA PHE A 63 -12.73 13.58 -1.21
C PHE A 63 -14.18 13.53 -1.67
N TYR A 64 -14.58 14.53 -2.44
CA TYR A 64 -15.91 14.63 -3.05
C TYR A 64 -15.79 14.90 -4.55
N ARG A 65 -16.77 14.45 -5.32
CA ARG A 65 -17.04 14.99 -6.66
C ARG A 65 -18.01 16.16 -6.56
N VAL A 66 -17.82 17.21 -7.37
CA VAL A 66 -18.57 18.49 -7.31
C VAL A 66 -20.05 18.44 -7.71
N GLY A 67 -20.59 17.27 -8.06
CA GLY A 67 -22.00 17.16 -8.41
C GLY A 67 -22.40 17.81 -9.75
N ALA A 68 -23.69 17.79 -10.05
CA ALA A 68 -24.23 18.24 -11.33
C ALA A 68 -24.27 19.76 -11.47
N ASP A 69 -24.30 20.50 -10.35
CA ASP A 69 -24.27 21.96 -10.36
C ASP A 69 -22.88 22.55 -10.68
N GLY A 70 -21.85 21.71 -10.64
CA GLY A 70 -20.46 22.03 -10.96
C GLY A 70 -19.77 22.93 -9.95
N ARG A 71 -20.33 23.10 -8.75
CA ARG A 71 -19.81 23.96 -7.68
C ARG A 71 -19.36 23.09 -6.52
N PRO A 72 -18.14 23.28 -5.99
CA PRO A 72 -17.73 22.53 -4.82
C PRO A 72 -18.52 22.98 -3.59
N ARG A 73 -18.61 22.07 -2.63
CA ARG A 73 -19.19 22.29 -1.29
C ARG A 73 -20.69 22.49 -1.27
N THR A 74 -21.41 21.84 -2.19
CA THR A 74 -22.87 21.88 -2.29
C THR A 74 -23.48 20.56 -1.79
N ASP A 75 -24.81 20.48 -1.81
CA ASP A 75 -25.57 19.33 -1.31
C ASP A 75 -25.59 18.15 -2.29
N ASP A 76 -25.29 18.37 -3.59
CA ASP A 76 -25.21 17.34 -4.62
C ASP A 76 -23.80 16.73 -4.77
N ASP A 77 -22.80 17.28 -4.05
CA ASP A 77 -21.48 16.68 -3.91
C ASP A 77 -21.59 15.25 -3.37
N THR A 78 -20.90 14.30 -4.00
CA THR A 78 -20.90 12.90 -3.53
C THR A 78 -19.51 12.51 -3.02
N ARG A 79 -19.45 11.82 -1.88
CA ARG A 79 -18.23 11.22 -1.36
C ARG A 79 -17.62 10.26 -2.39
N VAL A 80 -16.31 10.35 -2.60
CA VAL A 80 -15.54 9.47 -3.48
C VAL A 80 -14.44 8.79 -2.68
N ARG A 81 -14.24 7.50 -2.97
CA ARG A 81 -13.08 6.72 -2.52
C ARG A 81 -12.32 6.22 -3.74
N LEU A 82 -11.01 6.45 -3.76
CA LEU A 82 -10.15 6.12 -4.89
C LEU A 82 -9.45 4.79 -4.61
N PHE A 83 -9.90 3.74 -5.27
CA PHE A 83 -9.19 2.46 -5.34
C PHE A 83 -8.37 2.46 -6.63
N GLY A 84 -7.12 2.86 -6.50
CA GLY A 84 -6.20 3.06 -7.59
C GLY A 84 -5.09 2.02 -7.67
N ILE A 85 -4.27 2.19 -8.71
CA ILE A 85 -3.08 1.40 -8.95
C ILE A 85 -1.99 2.27 -9.59
N SER A 86 -0.74 1.97 -9.29
CA SER A 86 0.40 2.66 -9.88
C SER A 86 0.78 2.06 -11.23
N LEU A 87 1.20 2.94 -12.15
CA LEU A 87 1.88 2.60 -13.39
C LEU A 87 3.25 3.25 -13.38
N SER A 88 4.28 2.49 -13.70
CA SER A 88 5.67 2.92 -13.54
C SER A 88 6.38 2.99 -14.89
N PHE A 89 7.33 3.93 -15.01
CA PHE A 89 8.24 4.05 -16.16
C PHE A 89 7.50 4.08 -17.52
N SER A 90 7.85 3.18 -18.45
CA SER A 90 7.34 3.13 -19.82
C SER A 90 5.84 2.84 -19.89
N THR A 91 5.26 2.19 -18.88
CA THR A 91 3.83 1.87 -18.81
C THR A 91 2.94 3.13 -18.82
N ASN A 92 3.48 4.29 -18.46
CA ASN A 92 2.76 5.57 -18.53
C ASN A 92 2.54 6.08 -19.96
N PHE A 93 3.24 5.53 -20.95
CA PHE A 93 3.22 6.00 -22.34
C PHE A 93 2.69 4.92 -23.32
N PRO A 94 1.50 4.36 -23.09
CA PRO A 94 0.94 3.35 -23.97
C PRO A 94 0.61 3.94 -25.35
N SER A 95 0.69 3.13 -26.40
CA SER A 95 0.04 3.46 -27.67
C SER A 95 -1.48 3.59 -27.50
N THR A 96 -2.19 4.12 -28.50
CA THR A 96 -3.66 4.26 -28.41
C THR A 96 -4.37 2.93 -28.17
N GLU A 97 -3.91 1.84 -28.80
CA GLU A 97 -4.48 0.50 -28.61
C GLU A 97 -4.20 -0.03 -27.20
N GLU A 98 -2.96 0.08 -26.75
CA GLU A 98 -2.55 -0.33 -25.40
C GLU A 98 -3.27 0.48 -24.33
N ALA A 99 -3.50 1.78 -24.54
CA ALA A 99 -4.23 2.65 -23.64
C ALA A 99 -5.67 2.16 -23.44
N MET A 100 -6.35 1.82 -24.54
CA MET A 100 -7.72 1.27 -24.49
C MET A 100 -7.75 -0.10 -23.81
N ARG A 101 -6.78 -0.96 -24.11
CA ARG A 101 -6.64 -2.28 -23.48
C ARG A 101 -6.45 -2.12 -21.96
N LEU A 102 -5.46 -1.34 -21.57
CA LEU A 102 -5.08 -1.13 -20.17
C LEU A 102 -6.24 -0.52 -19.37
N ALA A 103 -6.85 0.56 -19.85
CA ALA A 103 -7.95 1.21 -19.13
C ALA A 103 -9.15 0.26 -18.92
N ARG A 104 -9.46 -0.59 -19.90
CA ARG A 104 -10.54 -1.59 -19.77
C ARG A 104 -10.18 -2.71 -18.80
N GLN A 105 -8.95 -3.20 -18.81
CA GLN A 105 -8.49 -4.22 -17.86
C GLN A 105 -8.56 -3.68 -16.42
N LEU A 106 -8.09 -2.46 -16.19
CA LEU A 106 -8.16 -1.81 -14.88
C LEU A 106 -9.60 -1.59 -14.43
N ARG A 107 -10.48 -1.14 -15.33
CA ARG A 107 -11.92 -1.02 -15.07
C ARG A 107 -12.55 -2.35 -14.66
N LYS A 108 -12.22 -3.46 -15.36
CA LYS A 108 -12.73 -4.80 -15.04
C LYS A 108 -12.24 -5.31 -13.68
N ALA A 109 -11.02 -4.96 -13.28
CA ALA A 109 -10.48 -5.28 -11.96
C ALA A 109 -11.06 -4.39 -10.82
N GLY A 110 -11.84 -3.35 -11.16
CA GLY A 110 -12.51 -2.48 -10.20
C GLY A 110 -11.71 -1.24 -9.79
N PHE A 111 -10.59 -0.94 -10.44
CA PHE A 111 -9.85 0.30 -10.20
C PHE A 111 -10.59 1.52 -10.76
N ASN A 112 -10.58 2.63 -10.03
CA ASN A 112 -11.09 3.92 -10.48
C ASN A 112 -10.06 5.05 -10.41
N ALA A 113 -8.79 4.75 -10.12
CA ALA A 113 -7.71 5.72 -10.21
C ALA A 113 -6.41 5.09 -10.72
N VAL A 114 -5.56 5.89 -11.35
CA VAL A 114 -4.21 5.52 -11.80
C VAL A 114 -3.22 6.56 -11.27
N ARG A 115 -2.13 6.11 -10.64
CA ARG A 115 -0.98 6.94 -10.25
C ARG A 115 0.10 6.81 -11.31
N LEU A 116 0.42 7.92 -11.99
CA LEU A 116 1.42 7.97 -13.05
C LEU A 116 2.82 8.22 -12.46
N HIS A 117 3.58 7.16 -12.23
CA HIS A 117 4.82 7.18 -11.44
C HIS A 117 6.08 7.02 -12.30
N HIS A 118 7.20 7.62 -11.88
CA HIS A 118 8.50 7.57 -12.59
C HIS A 118 8.49 8.04 -14.07
N MET A 119 7.56 8.90 -14.47
CA MET A 119 7.53 9.43 -15.85
C MET A 119 8.80 10.21 -16.23
N ASP A 120 9.49 10.77 -15.23
CA ASP A 120 10.67 11.63 -15.34
C ASP A 120 12.02 10.87 -15.24
N PHE A 121 11.99 9.53 -15.12
CA PHE A 121 13.18 8.71 -14.92
C PHE A 121 14.03 8.55 -16.20
N TRP A 122 13.44 8.02 -17.27
CA TRP A 122 14.15 7.81 -18.54
C TRP A 122 14.15 9.08 -19.38
N LEU A 123 15.32 9.45 -19.92
CA LEU A 123 15.45 10.56 -20.85
C LEU A 123 15.57 10.03 -22.27
N GLY A 124 14.72 10.50 -23.18
CA GLY A 124 14.63 9.91 -24.51
C GLY A 124 13.99 10.81 -25.56
N ARG A 125 14.33 10.58 -26.83
CA ARG A 125 13.75 11.27 -28.01
C ARG A 125 12.93 10.32 -28.90
N GLU A 126 12.72 9.08 -28.44
CA GLU A 126 11.96 8.07 -29.15
C GLU A 126 10.51 8.51 -29.33
N THR A 127 10.01 8.40 -30.55
CA THR A 127 8.62 8.75 -30.91
C THR A 127 7.69 7.53 -30.85
N ASP A 128 8.20 6.36 -31.23
CA ASP A 128 7.40 5.17 -31.44
C ASP A 128 7.16 4.37 -30.16
N ARG A 129 8.06 4.47 -29.17
CA ARG A 129 7.96 3.84 -27.85
C ARG A 129 8.73 4.69 -26.82
N PRO A 130 8.27 5.90 -26.50
CA PRO A 130 8.91 6.73 -25.49
C PRO A 130 8.90 6.00 -24.14
N ARG A 131 10.03 6.05 -23.43
CA ARG A 131 10.18 5.46 -22.09
C ARG A 131 10.06 6.47 -20.96
N GLY A 132 10.03 7.76 -21.28
CA GLY A 132 9.92 8.86 -20.32
C GLY A 132 9.41 10.14 -20.97
N ILE A 133 8.98 11.08 -20.13
CA ILE A 133 8.33 12.34 -20.53
C ILE A 133 9.35 13.42 -20.95
N LEU A 134 10.61 13.25 -20.58
CA LEU A 134 11.70 14.22 -20.79
C LEU A 134 12.69 13.76 -21.87
N THR A 135 13.31 14.72 -22.55
CA THR A 135 14.45 14.44 -23.43
C THR A 135 15.78 14.65 -22.68
N PRO A 136 16.92 14.25 -23.29
CA PRO A 136 18.24 14.59 -22.74
C PRO A 136 18.61 16.09 -22.83
N ASP A 137 17.77 16.96 -23.41
CA ASP A 137 18.03 18.40 -23.52
C ASP A 137 17.87 19.12 -22.16
N PRO A 138 18.18 20.43 -22.03
CA PRO A 138 18.06 21.14 -20.77
C PRO A 138 16.70 20.98 -20.10
N TYR A 139 16.69 20.66 -18.81
CA TYR A 139 15.44 20.44 -18.08
C TYR A 139 14.67 21.76 -17.91
N PRO A 140 13.32 21.75 -17.99
CA PRO A 140 12.50 20.68 -18.53
C PRO A 140 12.30 20.82 -20.05
N THR A 141 12.82 19.85 -20.82
CA THR A 141 12.48 19.68 -22.25
C THR A 141 11.71 18.38 -22.42
N PHE A 142 10.52 18.47 -23.01
CA PHE A 142 9.59 17.35 -23.10
C PHE A 142 9.74 16.55 -24.40
N ASN A 143 9.58 15.24 -24.31
CA ASN A 143 9.36 14.39 -25.46
C ASN A 143 7.91 14.59 -25.95
N ALA A 144 7.73 15.18 -27.13
CA ALA A 144 6.40 15.51 -27.66
C ALA A 144 5.50 14.29 -27.88
N ALA A 145 6.07 13.16 -28.31
CA ALA A 145 5.32 11.92 -28.48
C ALA A 145 4.89 11.33 -27.13
N ALA A 146 5.75 11.40 -26.11
CA ALA A 146 5.40 10.98 -24.74
C ALA A 146 4.25 11.83 -24.18
N VAL A 147 4.30 13.15 -24.34
CA VAL A 147 3.22 14.08 -23.95
C VAL A 147 1.91 13.71 -24.63
N GLU A 148 1.93 13.44 -25.95
CA GLU A 148 0.73 13.05 -26.69
C GLU A 148 0.14 11.73 -26.16
N ARG A 149 1.00 10.74 -25.86
CA ARG A 149 0.57 9.44 -25.31
C ARG A 149 -0.07 9.57 -23.95
N VAL A 150 0.53 10.31 -23.02
CA VAL A 150 -0.06 10.54 -21.69
C VAL A 150 -1.38 11.30 -21.83
N ARG A 151 -1.44 12.34 -22.67
CA ARG A 151 -2.67 13.10 -22.91
C ARG A 151 -3.79 12.20 -23.45
N ASN A 152 -3.50 11.36 -24.45
CA ASN A 152 -4.46 10.40 -24.97
C ASN A 152 -4.87 9.39 -23.89
N PHE A 153 -3.91 8.88 -23.12
CA PHE A 153 -4.18 7.88 -22.10
C PHE A 153 -5.08 8.42 -20.99
N ILE A 154 -4.84 9.64 -20.48
CA ILE A 154 -5.73 10.32 -19.52
C ILE A 154 -7.16 10.45 -20.09
N ALA A 155 -7.30 10.80 -21.37
CA ALA A 155 -8.61 10.88 -22.00
C ALA A 155 -9.31 9.51 -22.11
N VAL A 156 -8.56 8.43 -22.35
CA VAL A 156 -9.08 7.05 -22.37
C VAL A 156 -9.47 6.59 -20.96
N LEU A 157 -8.64 6.85 -19.95
CA LEU A 157 -8.95 6.58 -18.54
C LEU A 157 -10.25 7.28 -18.13
N ALA A 158 -10.41 8.56 -18.48
CA ALA A 158 -11.62 9.32 -18.20
C ALA A 158 -12.88 8.68 -18.82
N ARG A 159 -12.80 8.21 -20.07
CA ARG A 159 -13.92 7.50 -20.73
C ARG A 159 -14.27 6.18 -20.04
N GLU A 160 -13.29 5.52 -19.45
CA GLU A 160 -13.48 4.27 -18.70
C GLU A 160 -13.82 4.52 -17.22
N GLY A 161 -13.94 5.77 -16.78
CA GLY A 161 -14.31 6.15 -15.42
C GLY A 161 -13.17 6.06 -14.41
N ILE A 162 -11.94 6.29 -14.86
CA ILE A 162 -10.72 6.17 -14.08
C ILE A 162 -10.05 7.54 -13.97
N TYR A 163 -9.84 7.99 -12.73
CA TYR A 163 -9.14 9.21 -12.40
C TYR A 163 -7.62 9.07 -12.54
N THR A 164 -6.93 10.20 -12.65
CA THR A 164 -5.47 10.30 -12.71
C THR A 164 -4.94 11.01 -11.47
N ASN A 165 -3.95 10.40 -10.83
CA ASN A 165 -3.03 11.01 -9.91
C ASN A 165 -1.72 11.32 -10.67
N LEU A 166 -1.39 12.61 -10.77
CA LEU A 166 -0.21 13.10 -11.47
C LEU A 166 0.94 13.29 -10.47
N ASN A 167 2.03 12.54 -10.65
CA ASN A 167 3.26 12.80 -9.91
C ASN A 167 4.16 13.75 -10.69
N LEU A 168 4.75 14.74 -10.01
CA LEU A 168 5.61 15.74 -10.63
C LEU A 168 7.08 15.34 -10.59
N TYR A 169 7.69 15.27 -9.41
CA TYR A 169 9.12 14.97 -9.26
C TYR A 169 9.33 13.62 -8.56
N VAL A 170 9.79 12.61 -9.30
CA VAL A 170 9.91 11.25 -8.76
C VAL A 170 11.34 10.75 -8.82
N SER A 171 11.97 10.81 -10.00
CA SER A 171 13.29 10.20 -10.16
C SER A 171 14.20 10.87 -11.18
N TYR A 172 13.84 12.07 -11.64
CA TYR A 172 14.77 12.87 -12.43
C TYR A 172 16.06 13.12 -11.65
N ARG A 173 17.20 12.81 -12.28
CA ARG A 173 18.52 13.04 -11.70
C ARG A 173 19.12 14.30 -12.31
N PHE A 174 19.11 15.40 -11.56
CA PHE A 174 19.69 16.68 -12.00
C PHE A 174 21.15 16.52 -12.45
N ARG A 175 21.49 17.23 -13.53
CA ARG A 175 22.74 17.11 -14.29
C ARG A 175 23.46 18.45 -14.29
N PRO A 176 24.54 18.62 -13.51
CA PRO A 176 25.18 19.93 -13.32
C PRO A 176 25.54 20.66 -14.61
N GLU A 177 26.12 19.96 -15.57
CA GLU A 177 26.60 20.51 -16.83
C GLU A 177 25.48 20.90 -17.81
N ILE A 178 24.27 20.37 -17.64
CA ILE A 178 23.11 20.65 -18.51
C ILE A 178 22.15 21.61 -17.83
N ASP A 179 21.87 21.36 -16.55
CA ASP A 179 20.88 22.10 -15.78
C ASP A 179 21.50 23.34 -15.12
N GLY A 180 22.81 23.57 -15.24
CA GLY A 180 23.52 24.74 -14.74
C GLY A 180 23.63 24.73 -13.21
N LEU A 181 24.08 23.62 -12.66
CA LEU A 181 24.17 23.38 -11.20
C LEU A 181 25.60 23.08 -10.79
N LEU A 182 25.83 22.95 -9.47
CA LEU A 182 27.11 22.57 -8.89
C LEU A 182 27.27 21.04 -8.87
N ASP A 183 28.51 20.57 -8.65
CA ASP A 183 28.83 19.14 -8.55
C ASP A 183 28.15 18.47 -7.35
N PHE A 184 27.67 17.24 -7.52
CA PHE A 184 26.95 16.48 -6.49
C PHE A 184 27.84 15.48 -5.70
N ASP A 185 29.15 15.46 -5.93
CA ASP A 185 30.10 14.51 -5.33
C ASP A 185 29.75 13.03 -5.58
N THR A 186 29.04 12.73 -6.68
CA THR A 186 28.73 11.36 -7.07
C THR A 186 29.62 10.90 -8.23
N PRO A 187 29.86 9.59 -8.40
CA PRO A 187 30.72 9.09 -9.47
C PRO A 187 30.30 9.51 -10.89
N ASP A 188 29.00 9.70 -11.11
CA ASP A 188 28.42 10.13 -12.39
C ASP A 188 28.05 11.62 -12.44
N ASN A 189 28.35 12.36 -11.36
CA ASN A 189 27.97 13.75 -11.16
C ASN A 189 26.49 14.02 -11.46
N ARG A 190 25.63 13.30 -10.75
CA ARG A 190 24.18 13.35 -10.88
C ARG A 190 23.58 13.32 -9.51
N MET A 191 22.51 14.09 -9.32
CA MET A 191 21.78 14.03 -8.06
C MET A 191 21.25 12.60 -7.83
N PRO A 192 21.47 11.98 -6.65
CA PRO A 192 20.86 10.71 -6.30
C PRO A 192 19.33 10.80 -6.32
N ILE A 193 18.67 9.69 -6.65
CA ILE A 193 17.20 9.60 -6.53
C ILE A 193 16.84 9.67 -5.04
N GLY A 194 15.78 10.42 -4.71
CA GLY A 194 15.38 10.67 -3.33
C GLY A 194 16.24 11.71 -2.59
N ALA A 195 17.11 12.45 -3.28
CA ALA A 195 17.89 13.54 -2.68
C ALA A 195 17.09 14.86 -2.65
N SER A 196 17.21 15.60 -1.54
CA SER A 196 16.42 16.80 -1.20
C SER A 196 17.10 18.13 -1.51
N VAL A 197 18.22 18.14 -2.24
CA VAL A 197 18.93 19.38 -2.63
C VAL A 197 18.01 20.36 -3.37
N HIS A 198 17.06 19.84 -4.15
CA HIS A 198 16.09 20.61 -4.91
C HIS A 198 15.14 21.46 -4.05
N VAL A 199 14.93 21.07 -2.78
CA VAL A 199 14.03 21.78 -1.85
C VAL A 199 14.57 23.17 -1.51
N TYR A 200 15.88 23.30 -1.26
CA TYR A 200 16.48 24.57 -0.85
C TYR A 200 17.27 25.28 -1.95
N HIS A 201 17.69 24.58 -3.01
CA HIS A 201 18.48 25.18 -4.06
C HIS A 201 17.62 26.00 -5.04
N PRO A 202 17.76 27.34 -5.11
CA PRO A 202 16.78 28.21 -5.80
C PRO A 202 16.58 27.87 -7.27
N ARG A 203 17.65 27.45 -7.96
CA ARG A 203 17.57 27.09 -9.37
C ARG A 203 16.86 25.77 -9.60
N MET A 204 17.02 24.77 -8.73
CA MET A 204 16.34 23.48 -8.89
C MET A 204 14.84 23.63 -8.62
N ALA A 205 14.46 24.38 -7.58
CA ALA A 205 13.08 24.74 -7.32
C ALA A 205 12.43 25.46 -8.52
N ALA A 206 13.10 26.48 -9.08
CA ALA A 206 12.60 27.21 -10.26
C ALA A 206 12.43 26.31 -11.50
N LEU A 207 13.34 25.36 -11.68
CA LEU A 207 13.24 24.36 -12.74
C LEU A 207 12.04 23.43 -12.53
N GLN A 208 11.78 22.99 -11.30
CA GLN A 208 10.63 22.15 -10.95
C GLN A 208 9.30 22.90 -11.11
N GLU A 209 9.22 24.18 -10.73
CA GLU A 209 8.04 25.01 -11.00
C GLU A 209 7.76 25.12 -12.50
N THR A 210 8.82 25.35 -13.28
CA THR A 210 8.72 25.39 -14.75
C THR A 210 8.24 24.06 -15.30
N PHE A 211 8.74 22.94 -14.78
CA PHE A 211 8.30 21.61 -15.17
C PHE A 211 6.83 21.39 -14.83
N ALA A 212 6.43 21.61 -13.59
CA ALA A 212 5.07 21.40 -13.10
C ALA A 212 4.05 22.19 -13.91
N ARG A 213 4.30 23.49 -14.11
CA ARG A 213 3.46 24.35 -14.94
C ARG A 213 3.32 23.82 -16.36
N ARG A 214 4.46 23.57 -17.01
CA ARG A 214 4.47 23.17 -18.42
C ARG A 214 3.90 21.78 -18.63
N ILE A 215 4.15 20.81 -17.75
CA ILE A 215 3.58 19.46 -17.95
C ILE A 215 2.06 19.49 -17.80
N ILE A 216 1.51 20.23 -16.82
CA ILE A 216 0.07 20.40 -16.63
C ILE A 216 -0.57 21.08 -17.86
N GLU A 217 0.05 22.15 -18.38
CA GLU A 217 -0.38 22.83 -19.61
C GLU A 217 -0.32 21.91 -20.83
N GLN A 218 0.79 21.20 -21.02
CA GLN A 218 1.00 20.29 -22.14
C GLN A 218 0.05 19.09 -22.07
N LEU A 219 -0.29 18.58 -20.89
CA LEU A 219 -1.29 17.51 -20.73
C LEU A 219 -2.74 18.04 -20.79
N ARG A 220 -2.94 19.36 -20.84
CA ARG A 220 -4.26 20.02 -20.86
C ARG A 220 -5.12 19.65 -19.65
N LEU A 221 -4.53 19.78 -18.47
CA LEU A 221 -5.16 19.35 -17.21
C LEU A 221 -5.86 20.49 -16.45
N LYS A 222 -5.86 21.72 -16.98
CA LYS A 222 -6.62 22.83 -16.40
C LYS A 222 -8.11 22.50 -16.34
N ASP A 223 -8.66 22.49 -15.13
CA ASP A 223 -10.04 22.14 -14.80
C ASP A 223 -10.51 20.79 -15.38
N ASN A 224 -9.57 19.89 -15.69
CA ASN A 224 -9.86 18.60 -16.27
C ASN A 224 -10.41 17.65 -15.19
N PRO A 225 -11.63 17.10 -15.33
CA PRO A 225 -12.25 16.28 -14.29
C PRO A 225 -11.52 14.95 -14.05
N ALA A 226 -10.68 14.51 -15.00
CA ALA A 226 -9.89 13.29 -14.83
C ALA A 226 -8.72 13.48 -13.86
N LEU A 227 -8.24 14.72 -13.63
CA LEU A 227 -7.17 14.97 -12.67
C LEU A 227 -7.76 15.00 -11.25
N ALA A 228 -7.57 13.92 -10.49
CA ALA A 228 -8.10 13.80 -9.14
C ALA A 228 -7.15 14.32 -8.05
N MET A 229 -5.84 14.22 -8.28
CA MET A 229 -4.83 14.64 -7.31
C MET A 229 -3.45 14.83 -7.95
N VAL A 230 -2.59 15.61 -7.27
CA VAL A 230 -1.20 15.85 -7.65
C VAL A 230 -0.27 15.60 -6.47
N GLU A 231 0.77 14.80 -6.68
CA GLU A 231 1.89 14.62 -5.75
C GLU A 231 3.09 15.44 -6.21
N ILE A 232 3.59 16.32 -5.34
CA ILE A 232 4.71 17.22 -5.67
C ILE A 232 6.02 16.43 -5.82
N HIS A 233 6.34 15.58 -4.85
CA HIS A 233 7.57 14.79 -4.89
C HIS A 233 7.50 13.46 -4.12
N ASN A 234 8.12 12.45 -4.71
CA ASN A 234 8.17 11.11 -4.13
C ASN A 234 9.25 11.02 -3.05
N GLU A 235 8.85 10.57 -1.86
CA GLU A 235 9.75 10.11 -0.80
C GLU A 235 10.98 11.00 -0.55
N THR A 236 10.78 12.32 -0.45
CA THR A 236 11.88 13.27 -0.31
C THR A 236 11.52 14.49 0.53
N SER A 237 12.37 14.82 1.51
CA SER A 237 12.37 16.10 2.24
C SER A 237 13.72 16.32 2.92
N LEU A 238 14.00 17.55 3.37
CA LEU A 238 15.20 17.82 4.16
C LEU A 238 15.10 17.17 5.54
N LEU A 239 13.92 17.18 6.15
CA LEU A 239 13.66 16.47 7.40
C LEU A 239 13.92 14.97 7.28
N ALA A 240 13.49 14.33 6.19
CA ALA A 240 13.76 12.92 5.96
C ALA A 240 15.26 12.64 5.92
N ALA A 241 16.00 13.39 5.11
CA ALA A 241 17.45 13.23 4.99
C ALA A 241 18.16 13.41 6.34
N TRP A 242 17.71 14.37 7.16
CA TRP A 242 18.22 14.57 8.51
C TRP A 242 17.92 13.38 9.43
N MET A 243 16.65 13.00 9.57
CA MET A 243 16.20 11.97 10.52
C MET A 243 16.70 10.56 10.16
N ARG A 244 16.82 10.27 8.86
CA ARG A 244 17.22 8.94 8.35
C ARG A 244 18.72 8.73 8.25
N LYS A 245 19.53 9.67 8.73
CA LYS A 245 21.00 9.62 8.64
C LYS A 245 21.54 9.63 7.21
N GLU A 246 20.77 10.25 6.31
CA GLU A 246 21.09 10.40 4.88
C GLU A 246 21.56 11.83 4.55
N TRP A 247 21.82 12.66 5.57
CA TRP A 247 22.11 14.10 5.43
C TRP A 247 23.24 14.40 4.43
N LYS A 248 24.39 13.73 4.57
CA LYS A 248 25.55 13.96 3.69
C LYS A 248 25.31 13.50 2.26
N THR A 249 24.62 12.36 2.09
CA THR A 249 24.48 11.71 0.78
C THR A 249 23.26 12.19 0.00
N HIS A 250 22.20 12.62 0.68
CA HIS A 250 20.92 12.98 0.06
C HIS A 250 20.53 14.45 0.23
N ALA A 251 21.13 15.20 1.16
CA ALA A 251 20.79 16.61 1.36
C ALA A 251 21.97 17.58 1.21
N LEU A 252 23.22 17.14 1.43
CA LEU A 252 24.34 18.06 1.58
C LEU A 252 25.63 17.60 0.87
N PRO A 253 25.67 17.52 -0.47
CA PRO A 253 26.92 17.45 -1.20
C PRO A 253 27.80 18.68 -0.91
N SER A 254 29.12 18.53 -1.00
CA SER A 254 30.11 19.52 -0.54
C SER A 254 29.95 20.88 -1.19
N ALA A 255 29.66 20.94 -2.49
CA ALA A 255 29.46 22.20 -3.20
C ALA A 255 28.18 22.93 -2.79
N TYR A 256 27.21 22.23 -2.18
CA TYR A 256 25.93 22.79 -1.79
C TYR A 256 25.85 23.16 -0.31
N GLU A 257 26.83 22.75 0.51
CA GLU A 257 26.91 23.13 1.92
C GLU A 257 26.90 24.66 2.12
N PRO A 258 27.69 25.45 1.37
CA PRO A 258 27.67 26.91 1.52
C PRO A 258 26.31 27.53 1.23
N VAL A 259 25.55 26.96 0.28
CA VAL A 259 24.22 27.44 -0.13
C VAL A 259 23.22 27.22 0.99
N LEU A 260 23.20 26.02 1.58
CA LEU A 260 22.29 25.71 2.68
C LEU A 260 22.68 26.47 3.96
N ARG A 261 23.97 26.63 4.23
CA ARG A 261 24.46 27.44 5.35
C ARG A 261 24.05 28.90 5.21
N GLU A 262 24.08 29.45 4.00
CA GLU A 262 23.58 30.81 3.76
C GLU A 262 22.08 30.91 4.04
N ALA A 263 21.28 29.94 3.59
CA ALA A 263 19.85 29.88 3.89
C ALA A 263 19.57 29.80 5.39
N TRP A 264 20.32 28.98 6.12
CA TRP A 264 20.27 28.88 7.58
C TRP A 264 20.57 30.22 8.25
N ASN A 265 21.62 30.92 7.84
CA ASN A 265 21.97 32.22 8.41
C ASN A 265 20.95 33.32 8.11
N ARG A 266 20.31 33.29 6.93
CA ARG A 266 19.18 34.18 6.63
C ARG A 266 17.98 33.89 7.53
N TRP A 267 17.67 32.62 7.78
CA TRP A 267 16.62 32.23 8.71
C TRP A 267 16.92 32.71 10.13
N LEU A 268 18.17 32.53 10.61
CA LEU A 268 18.61 33.05 11.91
C LEU A 268 18.53 34.57 12.01
N ALA A 269 18.89 35.29 10.95
CA ALA A 269 18.74 36.74 10.90
C ALA A 269 17.26 37.15 10.96
N GLY A 270 16.35 36.41 10.34
CA GLY A 270 14.91 36.62 10.45
C GLY A 270 14.38 36.42 11.87
N ARG A 271 14.87 35.40 12.59
CA ARG A 271 14.40 35.04 13.94
C ARG A 271 15.04 35.84 15.07
N TYR A 272 16.36 36.04 15.00
CA TYR A 272 17.18 36.63 16.07
C TYR A 272 17.81 37.99 15.69
N GLY A 273 17.61 38.45 14.45
CA GLY A 273 18.25 39.66 13.91
C GLY A 273 19.66 39.46 13.35
N SER A 274 20.42 38.48 13.87
CA SER A 274 21.73 38.09 13.34
C SER A 274 22.16 36.71 13.83
N GLY A 275 23.12 36.07 13.14
CA GLY A 275 23.76 34.83 13.61
C GLY A 275 24.43 35.00 14.98
N ALA A 276 25.09 36.13 15.25
CA ALA A 276 25.70 36.41 16.55
C ALA A 276 24.66 36.53 17.68
N ALA A 277 23.47 37.07 17.39
CA ALA A 277 22.38 37.13 18.36
C ALA A 277 21.80 35.73 18.65
N ALA A 278 21.68 34.88 17.63
CA ALA A 278 21.29 33.48 17.80
C ALA A 278 22.31 32.72 18.67
N CYS A 279 23.61 32.84 18.37
CA CYS A 279 24.68 32.25 19.17
C CYS A 279 24.63 32.66 20.64
N ARG A 280 24.33 33.95 20.93
CA ARG A 280 24.14 34.43 22.31
C ARG A 280 22.90 33.83 22.96
N ALA A 281 21.79 33.72 22.24
CA ALA A 281 20.56 33.11 22.75
C ALA A 281 20.76 31.63 23.10
N TRP A 282 21.61 30.93 22.34
CA TRP A 282 21.94 29.53 22.59
C TRP A 282 23.01 29.33 23.66
N GLU A 283 23.83 30.33 23.98
CA GLU A 283 24.98 30.18 24.90
C GLU A 283 26.05 29.18 24.41
N VAL A 284 26.20 28.98 23.09
CA VAL A 284 27.10 27.97 22.49
C VAL A 284 28.30 28.53 21.71
N CYS A 285 28.41 29.85 21.54
CA CYS A 285 29.56 30.47 20.86
C CYS A 285 30.03 31.74 21.56
N ASP A 286 31.34 32.04 21.46
CA ASP A 286 31.93 33.28 21.97
C ASP A 286 31.45 34.51 21.18
N ALA A 287 31.23 35.62 21.89
CA ALA A 287 30.57 36.84 21.39
C ALA A 287 31.29 37.55 20.22
N ASP A 288 32.56 37.20 19.96
CA ASP A 288 33.43 37.79 18.93
C ASP A 288 33.50 36.95 17.64
N ALA A 289 32.82 35.80 17.60
CA ALA A 289 32.85 34.90 16.44
C ALA A 289 32.00 35.44 15.27
N SER A 290 32.61 35.46 14.09
CA SER A 290 32.05 35.87 12.80
C SER A 290 30.56 35.55 12.65
N GLY A 291 29.76 36.52 12.17
CA GLY A 291 28.29 36.43 12.08
C GLY A 291 27.71 35.34 11.16
N VAL A 292 28.52 34.39 10.68
CA VAL A 292 28.08 33.21 9.90
C VAL A 292 28.15 31.98 10.80
N VAL A 293 26.99 31.42 11.11
CA VAL A 293 26.79 30.21 11.91
C VAL A 293 26.89 28.98 11.01
N ALA A 294 27.62 27.95 11.45
CA ALA A 294 27.71 26.67 10.76
C ALA A 294 26.41 25.85 10.88
N LEU A 295 26.13 25.03 9.87
CA LEU A 295 25.05 24.04 9.93
C LEU A 295 25.34 23.01 11.04
N PRO A 296 24.35 22.62 11.84
CA PRO A 296 24.49 21.49 12.76
C PRO A 296 24.86 20.19 12.03
N THR A 297 25.67 19.39 12.70
CA THR A 297 26.10 18.05 12.28
C THR A 297 25.32 16.97 13.02
N GLN A 298 25.26 15.78 12.44
CA GLN A 298 24.58 14.64 13.08
C GLN A 298 25.28 14.19 14.38
N ASP A 299 26.57 14.48 14.54
CA ASP A 299 27.32 14.19 15.77
C ASP A 299 26.97 15.19 16.89
N GLU A 300 26.69 16.45 16.55
CA GLU A 300 26.12 17.43 17.50
C GLU A 300 24.68 17.07 17.88
N ALA A 301 23.94 16.43 16.97
CA ALA A 301 22.58 15.95 17.20
C ALA A 301 22.48 14.61 17.94
N ALA A 302 23.62 13.91 18.15
CA ALA A 302 23.64 12.69 18.93
C ALA A 302 23.27 13.01 20.40
N PRO A 303 22.43 12.19 21.06
CA PRO A 303 21.89 12.53 22.37
C PRO A 303 23.00 12.58 23.43
N ARG A 304 23.55 13.77 23.66
CA ARG A 304 24.19 14.10 24.93
C ARG A 304 23.09 14.08 26.00
N SER A 305 23.42 13.56 27.17
CA SER A 305 22.51 13.22 28.29
C SER A 305 21.38 14.23 28.59
N THR A 306 21.58 15.51 28.28
CA THR A 306 20.61 16.61 28.43
C THR A 306 19.38 16.48 27.53
N LEU A 307 19.53 16.19 26.23
CA LEU A 307 18.40 16.04 25.27
C LEU A 307 17.53 14.84 25.63
N GLY A 308 18.16 13.71 25.98
CA GLY A 308 17.46 12.53 26.49
C GLY A 308 16.67 12.81 27.76
N SER A 309 17.18 13.66 28.67
CA SER A 309 16.47 14.05 29.89
C SER A 309 15.25 14.94 29.64
N ILE A 310 15.28 15.77 28.59
CA ILE A 310 14.17 16.66 28.21
C ILE A 310 13.11 15.85 27.47
N VAL A 311 13.51 15.03 26.50
CA VAL A 311 12.64 14.08 25.82
C VAL A 311 11.96 13.16 26.85
N ASN A 312 12.71 12.62 27.83
CA ASN A 312 12.13 11.79 28.89
C ASN A 312 11.22 12.57 29.86
N ARG A 313 11.51 13.85 30.15
CA ARG A 313 10.63 14.71 30.96
C ARG A 313 9.34 15.09 30.24
N VAL A 314 9.41 15.45 28.96
CA VAL A 314 8.25 15.71 28.09
C VAL A 314 7.42 14.43 27.97
N ARG A 315 8.06 13.28 27.74
CA ARG A 315 7.40 11.95 27.73
C ARG A 315 6.76 11.59 29.06
N ALA A 316 7.40 11.89 30.20
CA ALA A 316 6.88 11.58 31.53
C ALA A 316 5.71 12.47 31.96
N ARG A 317 5.67 13.72 31.49
CA ARG A 317 4.61 14.70 31.79
C ARG A 317 3.55 14.82 30.70
N TRP A 318 3.67 14.06 29.62
CA TRP A 318 2.70 14.06 28.53
C TRP A 318 1.26 13.71 29.00
N ASN A 319 1.14 12.95 30.09
CA ASN A 319 -0.13 12.57 30.70
C ASN A 319 -0.67 13.59 31.74
N GLU A 320 0.14 14.55 32.18
CA GLU A 320 -0.19 15.52 33.22
C GLU A 320 0.03 16.94 32.68
N LEU A 321 -1.02 17.59 32.15
CA LEU A 321 -1.05 19.02 31.78
C LEU A 321 0.26 19.55 31.16
N MET A 322 0.34 19.41 29.83
CA MET A 322 1.31 20.00 28.90
C MET A 322 2.10 21.20 29.45
N PRO A 323 3.41 21.09 29.72
CA PRO A 323 4.22 22.27 29.98
C PRO A 323 4.72 22.78 28.63
N ALA A 324 4.08 23.81 28.09
CA ALA A 324 4.70 24.70 27.09
C ALA A 324 6.12 25.13 27.54
N ASP A 325 6.33 25.15 28.85
CA ASP A 325 7.53 25.46 29.60
C ASP A 325 8.74 24.57 29.25
N ALA A 326 8.54 23.29 28.90
CA ALA A 326 9.66 22.37 28.66
C ALA A 326 10.44 22.73 27.38
N MET A 327 9.74 23.09 26.31
CA MET A 327 10.36 23.59 25.08
C MET A 327 10.87 25.03 25.26
N GLN A 328 10.20 25.84 26.07
CA GLN A 328 10.67 27.20 26.43
C GLN A 328 11.94 27.19 27.29
N SER A 329 12.24 26.08 27.96
CA SER A 329 13.45 25.90 28.76
C SER A 329 14.66 25.36 27.98
N LEU A 330 14.51 25.12 26.67
CA LEU A 330 15.63 24.71 25.84
C LEU A 330 16.70 25.82 25.83
N SER A 331 17.95 25.41 26.04
CA SER A 331 19.13 26.26 25.92
C SER A 331 20.29 25.45 25.36
N GLY A 332 21.44 26.08 25.11
CA GLY A 332 22.60 25.37 24.61
C GLY A 332 22.40 24.79 23.21
N GLU A 333 23.08 23.68 22.96
CA GLU A 333 22.97 22.90 21.72
C GLU A 333 21.55 22.35 21.47
N ALA A 334 20.75 22.16 22.52
CA ALA A 334 19.39 21.65 22.37
C ALA A 334 18.46 22.69 21.72
N LEU A 335 18.61 23.97 22.07
CA LEU A 335 17.89 25.07 21.42
C LEU A 335 18.39 25.29 19.99
N ARG A 336 19.71 25.24 19.76
CA ARG A 336 20.29 25.31 18.40
C ARG A 336 19.76 24.20 17.49
N LEU A 337 19.67 22.97 17.98
CA LEU A 337 19.14 21.84 17.23
C LEU A 337 17.63 21.98 16.97
N HIS A 338 16.86 22.44 17.96
CA HIS A 338 15.43 22.72 17.78
C HIS A 338 15.19 23.80 16.72
N ASP A 339 15.90 24.93 16.80
CA ASP A 339 15.83 25.98 15.78
C ASP A 339 16.26 25.46 14.39
N PHE A 340 17.23 24.53 14.33
CA PHE A 340 17.61 23.92 13.07
C PHE A 340 16.51 23.03 12.48
N LEU A 341 15.81 22.24 13.31
CA LEU A 341 14.63 21.50 12.87
C LEU A 341 13.52 22.45 12.39
N ASP A 342 13.29 23.57 13.07
CA ASP A 342 12.35 24.60 12.63
C ASP A 342 12.75 25.18 11.26
N PHE A 343 14.03 25.43 11.03
CA PHE A 343 14.54 25.83 9.71
C PHE A 343 14.29 24.77 8.63
N LEU A 344 14.50 23.49 8.92
CA LEU A 344 14.20 22.41 7.97
C LEU A 344 12.69 22.36 7.66
N VAL A 345 11.85 22.46 8.70
CA VAL A 345 10.38 22.52 8.56
C VAL A 345 9.96 23.68 7.66
N ASP A 346 10.46 24.88 7.93
CA ASP A 346 10.10 26.09 7.18
C ASP A 346 10.60 26.01 5.72
N THR A 347 11.77 25.40 5.50
CA THR A 347 12.34 25.23 4.16
C THR A 347 11.55 24.22 3.33
N ASP A 348 11.24 23.04 3.91
CA ASP A 348 10.38 22.03 3.28
C ASP A 348 8.97 22.62 3.01
N ARG A 349 8.36 23.30 3.99
CA ARG A 349 7.05 23.95 3.86
C ARG A 349 7.03 24.97 2.72
N ALA A 350 8.00 25.87 2.69
CA ALA A 350 8.06 26.91 1.67
C ALA A 350 8.15 26.32 0.25
N TYR A 351 8.90 25.22 0.08
CA TYR A 351 8.96 24.52 -1.21
C TYR A 351 7.62 23.88 -1.59
N VAL A 352 6.98 23.11 -0.70
CA VAL A 352 5.73 22.42 -1.05
C VAL A 352 4.57 23.40 -1.27
N GLU A 353 4.49 24.50 -0.51
CA GLU A 353 3.49 25.54 -0.72
C GLU A 353 3.71 26.26 -2.05
N ARG A 354 4.95 26.58 -2.40
CA ARG A 354 5.30 27.16 -3.69
C ARG A 354 4.90 26.26 -4.86
N MET A 355 5.17 24.96 -4.76
CA MET A 355 4.78 23.99 -5.80
C MET A 355 3.27 23.80 -5.88
N ARG A 356 2.55 23.76 -4.74
CA ARG A 356 1.08 23.75 -4.71
C ARG A 356 0.49 24.94 -5.43
N ASP A 357 1.01 26.14 -5.19
CA ASP A 357 0.51 27.35 -5.83
C ASP A 357 0.70 27.31 -7.35
N VAL A 358 1.84 26.79 -7.84
CA VAL A 358 2.04 26.54 -9.28
C VAL A 358 1.05 25.53 -9.84
N VAL A 359 0.79 24.44 -9.10
CA VAL A 359 -0.20 23.43 -9.51
C VAL A 359 -1.59 24.05 -9.58
N ARG A 360 -2.02 24.84 -8.59
CA ARG A 360 -3.33 25.50 -8.58
C ARG A 360 -3.48 26.51 -9.70
N GLU A 361 -2.43 27.27 -10.00
CA GLU A 361 -2.44 28.21 -11.12
C GLU A 361 -2.61 27.49 -12.47
N ALA A 362 -1.91 26.37 -12.65
CA ALA A 362 -1.89 25.63 -13.91
C ALA A 362 -3.10 24.70 -14.09
N ALA A 363 -3.53 24.00 -13.03
CA ALA A 363 -4.56 22.95 -13.06
C ALA A 363 -5.93 23.42 -12.53
N GLY A 364 -5.98 24.46 -11.70
CA GLY A 364 -7.18 25.01 -11.08
C GLY A 364 -7.17 24.88 -9.54
N GLU A 365 -7.74 25.89 -8.87
CA GLU A 365 -7.70 26.07 -7.41
C GLU A 365 -8.18 24.87 -6.57
N LEU A 366 -9.11 24.08 -7.11
CA LEU A 366 -9.73 22.99 -6.35
C LEU A 366 -9.00 21.65 -6.47
N VAL A 367 -7.97 21.54 -7.33
CA VAL A 367 -7.24 20.27 -7.52
C VAL A 367 -6.52 19.91 -6.21
N PRO A 368 -6.79 18.75 -5.61
CA PRO A 368 -6.09 18.32 -4.40
C PRO A 368 -4.60 18.12 -4.66
N VAL A 369 -3.76 18.71 -3.80
CA VAL A 369 -2.29 18.58 -3.86
C VAL A 369 -1.75 18.05 -2.53
N THR A 370 -0.76 17.16 -2.60
CA THR A 370 0.08 16.76 -1.47
C THR A 370 1.56 16.97 -1.76
N GLY A 371 2.36 17.05 -0.70
CA GLY A 371 3.82 17.10 -0.78
C GLY A 371 4.39 15.71 -1.03
N THR A 372 4.84 15.07 0.06
CA THR A 372 5.45 13.73 0.07
C THR A 372 4.78 12.84 1.12
N GLN A 373 5.09 11.55 1.13
CA GLN A 373 4.51 10.62 2.11
C GLN A 373 5.01 10.87 3.56
N MET A 374 4.15 10.60 4.55
CA MET A 374 4.33 11.06 5.94
C MET A 374 5.62 10.55 6.62
N VAL A 375 6.15 9.36 6.27
CA VAL A 375 7.41 8.87 6.85
C VAL A 375 8.62 9.70 6.39
N TYR A 376 8.57 10.33 5.21
CA TYR A 376 9.65 11.18 4.67
C TYR A 376 9.56 12.62 5.20
N GLY A 377 9.80 12.73 6.50
CA GLY A 377 9.72 13.96 7.31
C GLY A 377 9.11 13.69 8.69
N GLY A 378 8.54 12.49 8.84
CA GLY A 378 8.09 11.94 10.10
C GLY A 378 6.96 12.78 10.70
N VAL A 379 6.97 12.89 12.02
CA VAL A 379 5.94 13.65 12.76
C VAL A 379 5.88 15.12 12.35
N LEU A 380 6.97 15.70 11.85
CA LEU A 380 7.01 17.11 11.43
C LEU A 380 6.41 17.33 10.03
N ASN A 381 6.03 16.27 9.30
CA ASN A 381 5.24 16.44 8.07
C ASN A 381 3.83 17.00 8.33
N PHE A 382 3.30 16.87 9.55
CA PHE A 382 2.10 17.63 9.95
C PHE A 382 2.32 19.15 9.88
N ASP A 383 3.56 19.61 10.08
CA ASP A 383 3.93 21.01 10.00
C ASP A 383 4.32 21.39 8.56
N THR A 384 5.17 20.63 7.88
CA THR A 384 5.61 20.97 6.51
C THR A 384 4.46 20.94 5.50
N GLN A 385 3.51 20.02 5.68
CA GLN A 385 2.37 19.82 4.79
C GLN A 385 1.08 20.41 5.35
N ALA A 386 1.16 21.32 6.32
CA ALA A 386 0.00 22.01 6.89
C ALA A 386 -0.84 22.70 5.80
N GLY A 387 -0.20 23.24 4.75
CA GLY A 387 -0.87 23.86 3.60
C GLY A 387 -1.38 22.90 2.50
N MET A 388 -1.11 21.59 2.58
CA MET A 388 -1.54 20.62 1.55
C MET A 388 -3.01 20.22 1.72
N ASP A 389 -3.64 19.73 0.65
CA ASP A 389 -5.07 19.41 0.64
C ASP A 389 -5.38 18.01 1.20
N TYR A 390 -4.43 17.08 1.13
CA TYR A 390 -4.53 15.74 1.69
C TYR A 390 -3.18 15.27 2.26
N LEU A 391 -3.20 14.21 3.06
CA LEU A 391 -1.98 13.55 3.53
C LEU A 391 -1.84 12.19 2.86
N ASP A 392 -0.59 11.81 2.60
CA ASP A 392 -0.25 10.58 1.92
C ASP A 392 0.73 9.72 2.75
N GLU A 393 0.67 8.41 2.58
CA GLU A 393 1.54 7.45 3.24
C GLU A 393 1.87 6.31 2.29
N HIS A 394 3.03 5.68 2.48
CA HIS A 394 3.42 4.48 1.74
C HIS A 394 3.70 3.33 2.69
N ARG A 395 3.30 2.10 2.32
CA ARG A 395 3.65 0.93 3.12
C ARG A 395 3.80 -0.38 2.36
N TYR A 396 5.00 -0.96 2.49
CA TYR A 396 5.26 -2.37 2.24
C TYR A 396 5.35 -3.13 3.57
N ILE A 397 4.66 -4.27 3.66
CA ILE A 397 4.75 -5.14 4.85
C ILE A 397 6.05 -5.95 4.81
N ASP A 398 6.37 -6.49 3.63
CA ASP A 398 7.64 -7.15 3.34
C ASP A 398 8.02 -6.89 1.89
N HIS A 399 9.33 -6.81 1.64
CA HIS A 399 9.91 -6.48 0.35
C HIS A 399 11.31 -7.13 0.22
N PRO A 400 11.73 -7.58 -0.99
CA PRO A 400 13.07 -8.12 -1.21
C PRO A 400 14.21 -7.13 -0.89
N ASP A 401 15.11 -7.52 0.02
CA ASP A 401 16.34 -6.77 0.26
C ASP A 401 17.47 -7.32 -0.63
N GLY A 402 18.09 -6.48 -1.45
CA GLY A 402 19.25 -6.84 -2.29
C GLY A 402 19.03 -6.75 -3.80
N ALA A 403 20.06 -7.14 -4.56
CA ALA A 403 20.08 -7.10 -6.02
C ALA A 403 19.31 -8.28 -6.65
N GLN A 404 18.98 -8.22 -7.94
CA GLN A 404 18.07 -9.19 -8.58
C GLN A 404 18.49 -10.67 -8.50
N SER A 405 19.80 -10.97 -8.42
CA SER A 405 20.33 -12.33 -8.25
C SER A 405 20.91 -12.58 -6.85
N ASP A 406 20.85 -11.58 -5.98
CA ASP A 406 21.29 -11.66 -4.59
C ASP A 406 20.36 -10.85 -3.69
N TRP A 407 19.24 -11.46 -3.36
CA TRP A 407 18.18 -10.85 -2.56
C TRP A 407 17.55 -11.85 -1.61
N SER A 408 16.88 -11.33 -0.59
CA SER A 408 16.06 -12.14 0.31
C SER A 408 14.85 -11.40 0.89
N ILE A 409 13.81 -12.13 1.26
CA ILE A 409 12.61 -11.61 1.96
C ILE A 409 12.53 -12.20 3.37
N ARG A 410 11.73 -11.58 4.24
CA ARG A 410 11.40 -12.15 5.56
C ARG A 410 10.25 -13.17 5.48
N SER A 411 9.45 -13.10 4.40
CA SER A 411 8.23 -13.88 4.19
C SER A 411 7.17 -13.64 5.29
N THR A 412 7.04 -12.39 5.76
CA THR A 412 6.04 -12.03 6.78
C THR A 412 4.68 -11.70 6.14
N SER A 413 3.66 -11.57 6.99
CA SER A 413 2.28 -11.27 6.57
C SER A 413 1.60 -10.34 7.58
N PRO A 414 0.64 -9.51 7.15
CA PRO A 414 -0.20 -8.76 8.06
C PRO A 414 -0.81 -9.65 9.13
N THR A 415 -1.44 -10.78 8.75
CA THR A 415 -2.11 -11.62 9.74
C THR A 415 -1.15 -12.46 10.57
N GLY A 416 0.11 -12.66 10.13
CA GLY A 416 1.14 -13.42 10.84
C GLY A 416 2.01 -12.64 11.83
N GLY A 417 1.62 -11.42 12.21
CA GLY A 417 2.28 -10.63 13.25
C GLY A 417 2.53 -9.17 12.90
N ASP A 418 2.35 -8.78 11.64
CA ASP A 418 2.62 -7.41 11.18
C ASP A 418 1.35 -6.55 11.06
N MET A 419 0.21 -6.98 11.59
CA MET A 419 -1.05 -6.21 11.51
C MET A 419 -0.93 -4.84 12.17
N ASP A 420 -0.23 -4.76 13.30
CA ASP A 420 -0.05 -3.50 14.03
C ASP A 420 0.70 -2.45 13.21
N ILE A 421 1.59 -2.86 12.29
CA ILE A 421 2.26 -1.96 11.35
C ILE A 421 1.23 -1.28 10.44
N LEU A 422 0.25 -2.03 9.93
CA LEU A 422 -0.80 -1.50 9.07
C LEU A 422 -1.76 -0.61 9.85
N LEU A 423 -2.16 -1.02 11.05
CA LEU A 423 -3.08 -0.24 11.88
C LEU A 423 -2.46 1.08 12.36
N ALA A 424 -1.15 1.08 12.64
CA ALA A 424 -0.40 2.26 13.05
C ALA A 424 -0.35 3.35 11.96
N LEU A 425 -0.64 3.04 10.69
CA LEU A 425 -0.75 4.07 9.64
C LEU A 425 -1.83 5.12 9.99
N SER A 426 -2.86 4.72 10.75
CA SER A 426 -3.90 5.63 11.25
C SER A 426 -3.37 6.78 12.12
N PHE A 427 -2.18 6.62 12.71
CA PHE A 427 -1.52 7.67 13.49
C PHE A 427 -0.95 8.81 12.64
N ARG A 428 -0.86 8.64 11.31
CA ARG A 428 -0.43 9.70 10.38
C ARG A 428 -1.57 10.52 9.81
N ARG A 429 -2.82 10.15 10.12
CA ARG A 429 -4.01 10.85 9.60
C ARG A 429 -4.30 12.10 10.41
N ASP A 430 -4.40 13.24 9.75
CA ASP A 430 -5.02 14.45 10.32
C ASP A 430 -6.53 14.37 10.09
N HIS A 431 -7.34 14.55 11.14
CA HIS A 431 -8.79 14.44 11.04
C HIS A 431 -9.44 15.49 10.11
N THR A 432 -8.72 16.57 9.78
CA THR A 432 -9.18 17.65 8.90
C THR A 432 -8.87 17.41 7.42
N LYS A 433 -8.10 16.37 7.09
CA LYS A 433 -7.61 16.11 5.72
C LYS A 433 -7.98 14.71 5.23
N PRO A 434 -8.26 14.55 3.92
CA PRO A 434 -8.30 13.24 3.30
C PRO A 434 -6.98 12.49 3.55
N PHE A 435 -7.09 11.18 3.74
CA PHE A 435 -5.93 10.31 3.93
C PHE A 435 -5.83 9.30 2.80
N VAL A 436 -4.68 9.26 2.15
CA VAL A 436 -4.38 8.40 1.01
C VAL A 436 -3.20 7.50 1.37
N LEU A 437 -3.29 6.23 0.99
CA LEU A 437 -2.17 5.31 0.95
C LEU A 437 -1.79 5.15 -0.53
N SER A 438 -0.97 6.06 -1.08
CA SER A 438 -0.68 6.11 -2.52
C SER A 438 0.29 5.02 -2.99
N GLU A 439 0.81 4.22 -2.06
CA GLU A 439 1.69 3.11 -2.36
C GLU A 439 1.60 2.03 -1.29
N TYR A 440 1.12 0.84 -1.66
CA TYR A 440 1.21 -0.34 -0.80
C TYR A 440 1.33 -1.64 -1.60
N ASN A 441 2.06 -2.61 -1.04
CA ASN A 441 2.13 -3.97 -1.56
C ASN A 441 2.68 -4.96 -0.52
N LEU A 442 2.48 -6.24 -0.81
CA LEU A 442 3.26 -7.36 -0.31
C LEU A 442 3.89 -8.06 -1.51
N THR A 443 5.15 -7.71 -1.78
CA THR A 443 5.83 -7.89 -3.07
C THR A 443 6.09 -9.38 -3.37
N PHE A 444 6.06 -9.75 -4.66
CA PHE A 444 6.49 -11.09 -5.09
C PHE A 444 7.97 -11.29 -4.72
N PRO A 445 8.38 -12.48 -4.23
CA PRO A 445 7.64 -13.76 -4.17
C PRO A 445 7.13 -14.12 -2.78
N ASN A 446 6.65 -13.16 -1.99
CA ASN A 446 6.08 -13.48 -0.69
C ASN A 446 4.83 -14.38 -0.86
N PRO A 447 4.79 -15.60 -0.27
CA PRO A 447 3.70 -16.55 -0.44
C PRO A 447 2.38 -16.09 0.20
N ARG A 448 2.41 -15.03 1.01
CA ARG A 448 1.25 -14.40 1.66
C ARG A 448 0.75 -13.17 0.90
N GLY A 449 1.30 -12.91 -0.30
CA GLY A 449 1.01 -11.72 -1.09
C GLY A 449 -0.48 -11.46 -1.35
N ALA A 450 -1.29 -12.50 -1.48
CA ALA A 450 -2.73 -12.38 -1.75
C ALA A 450 -3.52 -11.73 -0.60
N GLU A 451 -3.01 -11.75 0.64
CA GLU A 451 -3.66 -11.10 1.80
C GLU A 451 -3.78 -9.58 1.65
N ILE A 452 -2.84 -8.94 0.96
CA ILE A 452 -2.60 -7.50 1.12
C ILE A 452 -3.81 -6.65 0.71
N MET A 453 -4.44 -6.97 -0.43
CA MET A 453 -5.56 -6.18 -0.94
C MET A 453 -6.80 -6.23 -0.05
N PRO A 454 -7.34 -7.41 0.31
CA PRO A 454 -8.54 -7.44 1.14
C PRO A 454 -8.29 -6.96 2.58
N VAL A 455 -7.09 -7.18 3.14
CA VAL A 455 -6.73 -6.68 4.48
C VAL A 455 -6.65 -5.16 4.48
N VAL A 456 -5.91 -4.55 3.56
CA VAL A 456 -5.77 -3.09 3.48
C VAL A 456 -7.11 -2.43 3.15
N ALA A 457 -7.89 -2.98 2.20
CA ALA A 457 -9.23 -2.48 1.88
C ALA A 457 -10.15 -2.51 3.10
N THR A 458 -10.08 -3.56 3.92
CA THR A 458 -10.85 -3.67 5.17
C THR A 458 -10.45 -2.61 6.19
N VAL A 459 -9.16 -2.47 6.47
CA VAL A 459 -8.66 -1.48 7.44
C VAL A 459 -9.01 -0.07 6.98
N ALA A 460 -8.79 0.25 5.70
CA ALA A 460 -9.08 1.55 5.12
C ALA A 460 -10.58 1.88 5.09
N ALA A 461 -11.44 0.89 4.87
CA ALA A 461 -12.89 1.05 4.95
C ALA A 461 -13.32 1.41 6.38
N LEU A 462 -12.86 0.65 7.37
CA LEU A 462 -13.13 0.87 8.80
C LEU A 462 -12.61 2.23 9.30
N GLN A 463 -11.41 2.62 8.87
CA GLN A 463 -10.75 3.88 9.24
C GLN A 463 -11.22 5.09 8.43
N ASP A 464 -12.10 4.90 7.45
CA ASP A 464 -12.63 5.95 6.57
C ASP A 464 -11.57 6.68 5.73
N TRP A 465 -10.59 5.95 5.21
CA TRP A 465 -9.58 6.51 4.31
C TRP A 465 -10.15 6.82 2.92
N ASP A 466 -9.53 7.75 2.19
CA ASP A 466 -10.05 8.32 0.95
C ASP A 466 -9.39 7.75 -0.31
N GLY A 467 -8.17 7.22 -0.20
CA GLY A 467 -7.48 6.63 -1.34
C GLY A 467 -6.58 5.45 -0.96
N LEU A 468 -6.53 4.45 -1.83
CA LEU A 468 -5.65 3.29 -1.79
C LEU A 468 -5.06 3.10 -3.18
N PHE A 469 -3.74 3.07 -3.33
CA PHE A 469 -3.09 2.79 -4.61
C PHE A 469 -2.11 1.63 -4.47
N PHE A 470 -2.44 0.52 -5.11
CA PHE A 470 -1.57 -0.65 -5.12
C PHE A 470 -0.33 -0.38 -5.98
N TYR A 471 0.86 -0.72 -5.49
CA TYR A 471 2.11 -0.56 -6.24
C TYR A 471 2.72 -1.92 -6.62
N ASP A 472 2.68 -2.36 -7.89
CA ASP A 472 2.14 -1.66 -9.06
C ASP A 472 1.47 -2.62 -10.05
N TYR A 473 0.93 -2.12 -11.18
CA TYR A 473 0.26 -2.99 -12.16
C TYR A 473 1.24 -3.65 -13.13
N LEU A 474 2.20 -2.87 -13.65
CA LEU A 474 3.16 -3.26 -14.67
C LEU A 474 4.36 -2.29 -14.68
N ASP A 475 5.57 -2.84 -14.57
CA ASP A 475 6.86 -2.12 -14.62
C ASP A 475 7.75 -2.54 -15.83
N ALA A 476 7.22 -3.34 -16.75
CA ALA A 476 7.96 -3.96 -17.85
C ALA A 476 7.47 -3.56 -19.25
N ASP A 477 8.37 -3.60 -20.24
CA ASP A 477 8.07 -3.34 -21.66
C ASP A 477 7.18 -4.41 -22.31
N THR A 478 6.90 -5.51 -21.60
CA THR A 478 6.07 -6.63 -22.07
C THR A 478 5.04 -7.00 -21.03
N TRP A 479 3.86 -7.39 -21.49
CA TRP A 479 2.78 -7.92 -20.64
C TRP A 479 3.21 -9.26 -20.02
N PRO A 480 3.29 -9.35 -18.68
CA PRO A 480 3.77 -10.55 -18.02
C PRO A 480 2.66 -11.60 -17.90
N ASP A 481 2.93 -12.83 -18.31
CA ASP A 481 2.05 -13.99 -18.10
C ASP A 481 2.38 -14.76 -16.79
N ALA A 482 3.31 -14.22 -15.99
CA ALA A 482 3.81 -14.76 -14.73
C ALA A 482 4.23 -13.61 -13.79
N PRO A 483 4.24 -13.82 -12.46
CA PRO A 483 4.50 -12.73 -11.52
C PRO A 483 5.91 -12.15 -11.67
N THR A 484 6.03 -10.84 -11.51
CA THR A 484 7.33 -10.14 -11.59
C THR A 484 7.41 -9.02 -10.56
N ASN A 485 8.47 -8.98 -9.76
CA ASN A 485 8.77 -7.92 -8.80
C ASN A 485 7.54 -7.39 -8.04
N PHE A 486 7.04 -6.20 -8.41
CA PHE A 486 5.92 -5.51 -7.78
C PHE A 486 4.57 -5.71 -8.51
N ALA A 487 4.63 -6.14 -9.76
CA ALA A 487 3.50 -6.11 -10.68
C ALA A 487 2.36 -7.04 -10.24
N LEU A 488 1.14 -6.50 -10.30
CA LEU A 488 -0.11 -7.24 -10.10
C LEU A 488 -0.44 -8.11 -11.31
N SER A 489 -0.23 -7.61 -12.53
CA SER A 489 -0.40 -8.42 -13.74
C SER A 489 0.61 -9.57 -13.71
N GLY A 490 0.16 -10.79 -13.95
CA GLY A 490 0.94 -12.01 -13.77
C GLY A 490 0.84 -12.65 -12.37
N ASP A 491 0.57 -11.88 -11.31
CA ASP A 491 0.35 -12.38 -9.94
C ASP A 491 -1.12 -12.77 -9.71
N TRP A 492 -1.57 -13.81 -10.42
CA TRP A 492 -2.99 -14.14 -10.53
C TRP A 492 -3.69 -14.53 -9.23
N GLY A 493 -2.98 -15.13 -8.28
CA GLY A 493 -3.52 -15.44 -6.96
C GLY A 493 -3.82 -14.19 -6.13
N LYS A 494 -3.06 -13.11 -6.31
CA LYS A 494 -3.34 -11.79 -5.74
C LYS A 494 -4.39 -11.04 -6.55
N TYR A 495 -4.27 -11.04 -7.89
CA TYR A 495 -5.21 -10.40 -8.81
C TYR A 495 -6.65 -10.85 -8.58
N ALA A 496 -6.85 -12.14 -8.27
CA ALA A 496 -8.17 -12.72 -8.04
C ALA A 496 -9.02 -11.96 -7.01
N LEU A 497 -8.38 -11.32 -6.03
CA LEU A 497 -9.02 -10.58 -4.95
C LEU A 497 -9.21 -9.08 -5.23
N ALA A 498 -8.68 -8.53 -6.33
CA ALA A 498 -8.73 -7.10 -6.63
C ALA A 498 -10.17 -6.57 -6.71
N GLY A 499 -11.03 -7.25 -7.45
CA GLY A 499 -12.42 -6.81 -7.68
C GLY A 499 -13.29 -6.76 -6.43
N GLN A 500 -13.20 -7.77 -5.55
CA GLN A 500 -13.93 -7.76 -4.28
C GLN A 500 -13.32 -6.77 -3.28
N SER A 501 -12.00 -6.59 -3.28
CA SER A 501 -11.33 -5.57 -2.45
C SER A 501 -11.76 -4.15 -2.85
N ALA A 502 -11.91 -3.90 -4.15
CA ALA A 502 -12.46 -2.65 -4.67
C ALA A 502 -13.89 -2.39 -4.16
N GLN A 503 -14.75 -3.42 -4.11
CA GLN A 503 -16.11 -3.29 -3.58
C GLN A 503 -16.13 -3.05 -2.06
N ILE A 504 -15.30 -3.77 -1.30
CA ILE A 504 -15.12 -3.56 0.15
C ILE A 504 -14.87 -2.09 0.44
N PHE A 505 -13.92 -1.48 -0.28
CA PHE A 505 -13.51 -0.10 -0.04
C PHE A 505 -14.46 0.92 -0.66
N ARG A 506 -14.75 0.81 -1.97
CA ARG A 506 -15.47 1.86 -2.73
C ARG A 506 -16.96 1.89 -2.44
N GLN A 507 -17.58 0.73 -2.22
CA GLN A 507 -19.02 0.63 -1.95
C GLN A 507 -19.32 0.56 -0.46
N GLN A 508 -18.30 0.70 0.40
CA GLN A 508 -18.41 0.62 1.87
C GLN A 508 -19.14 -0.65 2.33
N TRP A 509 -18.87 -1.79 1.67
CA TRP A 509 -19.43 -3.08 2.13
C TRP A 509 -18.94 -3.46 3.52
N ILE A 510 -17.83 -2.87 3.95
CA ILE A 510 -17.50 -2.69 5.35
C ILE A 510 -17.70 -1.20 5.66
N GLU A 511 -18.59 -0.90 6.59
CA GLU A 511 -18.89 0.48 6.97
C GLU A 511 -17.78 1.05 7.87
N PRO A 512 -17.47 2.37 7.77
CA PRO A 512 -16.60 3.03 8.73
C PRO A 512 -17.01 2.79 10.19
N LEU A 513 -16.01 2.63 11.07
CA LEU A 513 -16.25 2.53 12.51
C LEU A 513 -16.94 3.80 12.99
N ARG A 514 -18.02 3.70 13.77
CA ARG A 514 -18.88 4.86 14.10
C ARG A 514 -18.25 5.85 15.06
N THR A 515 -17.33 5.39 15.89
CA THR A 515 -16.63 6.23 16.87
C THR A 515 -15.28 6.71 16.33
N SER A 516 -14.89 7.91 16.71
CA SER A 516 -13.62 8.54 16.30
C SER A 516 -12.75 8.75 17.53
N LEU A 517 -11.48 8.34 17.46
CA LEU A 517 -10.46 8.60 18.47
C LEU A 517 -9.47 9.63 17.90
N GLN A 518 -9.64 10.88 18.32
CA GLN A 518 -8.72 11.96 17.96
C GLN A 518 -7.63 12.06 19.04
N VAL A 519 -6.38 11.92 18.62
CA VAL A 519 -5.20 11.95 19.50
C VAL A 519 -4.62 13.37 19.47
N PRO A 520 -4.65 14.14 20.57
CA PRO A 520 -4.00 15.43 20.64
C PRO A 520 -2.49 15.28 20.41
N LEU A 521 -1.97 16.01 19.42
CA LEU A 521 -0.57 15.97 19.05
C LEU A 521 -0.07 17.40 18.72
N PRO A 522 -0.01 18.32 19.69
CA PRO A 522 0.36 19.71 19.44
C PRO A 522 1.85 19.87 19.08
N ARG A 523 2.24 21.08 18.66
CA ARG A 523 3.59 21.35 18.15
C ARG A 523 4.72 20.93 19.10
N GLN A 524 4.65 21.27 20.38
CA GLN A 524 5.73 20.92 21.33
C GLN A 524 5.94 19.39 21.43
N ALA A 525 4.83 18.66 21.28
CA ALA A 525 4.77 17.23 21.30
C ALA A 525 5.47 16.63 20.07
N ARG A 526 5.20 17.18 18.88
CA ARG A 526 5.85 16.80 17.62
C ARG A 526 7.34 17.12 17.64
N ASP A 527 7.73 18.29 18.14
CA ASP A 527 9.14 18.69 18.28
C ASP A 527 9.91 17.71 19.17
N ALA A 528 9.34 17.32 20.32
CA ALA A 528 9.97 16.37 21.22
C ALA A 528 10.16 14.98 20.59
N ILE A 529 9.18 14.53 19.79
CA ILE A 529 9.28 13.26 19.04
C ILE A 529 10.39 13.36 17.98
N ALA A 530 10.47 14.47 17.24
CA ALA A 530 11.48 14.68 16.22
C ALA A 530 12.90 14.79 16.80
N LEU A 531 13.07 15.54 17.90
CA LEU A 531 14.34 15.69 18.61
C LEU A 531 14.85 14.37 19.20
N ALA A 532 13.95 13.46 19.58
CA ALA A 532 14.34 12.12 20.04
C ALA A 532 15.00 11.31 18.91
N ASN A 533 14.63 11.57 17.65
CA ASN A 533 15.12 10.91 16.45
C ASN A 533 15.15 9.36 16.58
N GLU A 534 14.09 8.80 17.16
CA GLU A 534 13.93 7.37 17.38
C GLU A 534 13.05 6.75 16.29
N TYR A 535 13.47 5.59 15.75
CA TYR A 535 12.64 4.81 14.86
C TYR A 535 11.32 4.40 15.55
N GLY A 536 10.19 4.61 14.88
CA GLY A 536 8.86 4.38 15.47
C GLY A 536 8.52 5.34 16.62
N GLY A 537 9.17 6.51 16.68
CA GLY A 537 8.99 7.48 17.76
C GLY A 537 7.55 7.99 17.90
N LEU A 538 6.81 8.11 16.79
CA LEU A 538 5.41 8.52 16.79
C LEU A 538 4.53 7.48 17.48
N GLU A 539 4.63 6.21 17.06
CA GLU A 539 3.90 5.08 17.65
C GLU A 539 4.20 4.95 19.13
N LYS A 540 5.47 5.09 19.52
CA LYS A 540 5.89 5.03 20.92
C LYS A 540 5.27 6.16 21.75
N ALA A 541 5.26 7.39 21.23
CA ALA A 541 4.67 8.54 21.92
C ALA A 541 3.14 8.40 22.07
N ILE A 542 2.45 7.97 21.02
CA ILE A 542 1.01 7.70 21.06
C ILE A 542 0.69 6.51 22.00
N GLY A 543 1.57 5.50 22.04
CA GLY A 543 1.50 4.40 23.01
C GLY A 543 1.53 4.86 24.48
N GLN A 544 2.30 5.90 24.79
CA GLN A 544 2.39 6.47 26.14
C GLN A 544 1.10 7.18 26.58
N LEU A 545 0.30 7.65 25.63
CA LEU A 545 -1.07 8.14 25.84
C LEU A 545 -2.11 7.02 26.03
N GLY A 546 -1.65 5.77 26.06
CA GLY A 546 -2.51 4.59 26.15
C GLY A 546 -3.22 4.24 24.86
N VAL A 547 -2.86 4.83 23.72
CA VAL A 547 -3.42 4.51 22.40
C VAL A 547 -2.51 3.52 21.68
N THR A 548 -3.06 2.39 21.24
CA THR A 548 -2.31 1.34 20.56
C THR A 548 -2.85 1.13 19.14
N PRO A 549 -2.07 0.50 18.23
CA PRO A 549 -2.58 0.19 16.89
C PRO A 549 -3.90 -0.60 16.91
N ALA A 550 -4.09 -1.48 17.89
CA ALA A 550 -5.33 -2.24 18.06
C ALA A 550 -6.59 -1.38 18.32
N ASP A 551 -6.46 -0.13 18.77
CA ASP A 551 -7.60 0.80 18.88
C ASP A 551 -8.23 1.11 17.51
N ALA A 552 -7.47 0.98 16.40
CA ALA A 552 -7.96 1.15 15.04
C ALA A 552 -8.94 0.03 14.58
N TRP A 553 -9.14 -1.03 15.38
CA TRP A 553 -10.25 -1.96 15.15
C TRP A 553 -11.58 -1.48 15.76
N ARG A 554 -11.55 -0.45 16.60
CA ARG A 554 -12.69 0.00 17.42
C ARG A 554 -13.09 1.45 17.14
N HIS A 555 -12.11 2.28 16.79
CA HIS A 555 -12.28 3.70 16.54
C HIS A 555 -11.60 4.08 15.22
N ARG A 556 -12.15 5.05 14.51
CA ARG A 556 -11.39 5.77 13.47
C ARG A 556 -10.33 6.61 14.16
N VAL A 557 -9.07 6.25 14.02
CA VAL A 557 -7.97 6.95 14.67
C VAL A 557 -7.47 8.07 13.76
N SER A 558 -7.18 9.21 14.37
CA SER A 558 -6.57 10.36 13.72
C SER A 558 -5.86 11.21 14.75
N VAL A 559 -4.94 12.06 14.33
CA VAL A 559 -4.36 13.09 15.18
C VAL A 559 -5.12 14.41 15.03
N ASP A 560 -5.09 15.18 16.10
CA ASP A 560 -5.47 16.60 16.09
C ASP A 560 -4.22 17.42 16.44
N THR A 561 -3.73 18.15 15.44
CA THR A 561 -2.48 18.93 15.53
C THR A 561 -2.63 20.22 16.35
N GLN A 562 -3.87 20.62 16.67
CA GLN A 562 -4.23 21.82 17.40
C GLN A 562 -4.74 21.51 18.82
N ALA A 563 -5.32 20.34 19.03
CA ALA A 563 -5.80 19.93 20.34
C ALA A 563 -4.67 19.78 21.36
N GLN A 564 -5.03 20.04 22.62
CA GLN A 564 -4.18 19.85 23.79
C GLN A 564 -4.96 19.09 24.86
N GLY A 565 -4.25 18.46 25.78
CA GLY A 565 -4.84 17.75 26.92
C GLY A 565 -4.88 16.23 26.74
N PRO A 566 -5.56 15.51 27.65
CA PRO A 566 -5.53 14.06 27.69
C PRO A 566 -6.32 13.44 26.54
N VAL A 567 -5.91 12.24 26.11
CA VAL A 567 -6.69 11.43 25.17
C VAL A 567 -7.94 10.89 25.86
N HIS A 568 -9.11 11.12 25.25
CA HIS A 568 -10.35 10.49 25.65
C HIS A 568 -10.72 9.37 24.66
N LYS A 569 -10.70 8.12 25.13
CA LYS A 569 -11.20 6.99 24.33
C LYS A 569 -12.72 6.92 24.45
N PRO A 570 -13.48 7.12 23.37
CA PRO A 570 -14.93 7.00 23.42
C PRO A 570 -15.31 5.55 23.73
N GLN A 571 -16.45 5.35 24.40
CA GLN A 571 -16.98 3.99 24.56
C GLN A 571 -17.35 3.43 23.19
N PRO A 572 -16.98 2.16 22.88
CA PRO A 572 -17.50 1.48 21.71
C PRO A 572 -19.03 1.46 21.76
N ASP A 573 -19.68 1.69 20.63
CA ASP A 573 -21.13 1.82 20.53
C ASP A 573 -21.91 0.49 20.60
N GLY A 574 -21.23 -0.60 20.98
CA GLY A 574 -21.80 -1.95 21.06
C GLY A 574 -22.21 -2.54 19.71
N ALA A 575 -21.89 -1.89 18.59
CA ALA A 575 -22.22 -2.39 17.26
C ALA A 575 -21.51 -3.73 16.98
N GLN A 576 -22.16 -4.57 16.17
CA GLN A 576 -21.57 -5.83 15.73
C GLN A 576 -20.29 -5.56 14.93
N GLN A 577 -19.20 -6.22 15.32
CA GLN A 577 -17.92 -6.10 14.61
C GLN A 577 -18.04 -6.70 13.22
N GLN A 578 -17.77 -5.88 12.21
CA GLN A 578 -17.74 -6.27 10.80
C GLN A 578 -16.42 -6.95 10.41
N ALA A 579 -15.35 -6.73 11.19
CA ALA A 579 -14.06 -7.38 11.01
C ALA A 579 -13.46 -7.71 12.37
N VAL A 580 -12.87 -8.91 12.50
CA VAL A 580 -12.24 -9.38 13.74
C VAL A 580 -10.90 -10.01 13.42
N PHE A 581 -9.82 -9.41 13.94
CA PHE A 581 -8.48 -9.97 13.84
C PHE A 581 -8.14 -10.77 15.10
N ASP A 582 -7.84 -12.06 14.94
CA ASP A 582 -7.31 -12.91 15.99
C ASP A 582 -5.78 -12.98 15.83
N ALA A 583 -5.07 -12.15 16.61
CA ALA A 583 -3.61 -12.10 16.56
C ALA A 583 -2.92 -13.38 17.05
N ARG A 584 -3.60 -14.20 17.87
CA ARG A 584 -3.00 -15.45 18.38
C ARG A 584 -2.99 -16.53 17.31
N GLN A 585 -4.08 -16.60 16.55
CA GLN A 585 -4.27 -17.60 15.50
C GLN A 585 -3.81 -17.10 14.13
N GLY A 586 -3.68 -15.78 13.96
CA GLY A 586 -3.17 -15.15 12.76
C GLY A 586 -4.14 -15.13 11.59
N TYR A 587 -5.42 -14.84 11.86
CA TYR A 587 -6.44 -14.65 10.82
C TYR A 587 -7.36 -13.45 11.10
N LEU A 588 -7.88 -12.86 10.02
CA LEU A 588 -8.88 -11.81 9.98
C LEU A 588 -10.19 -12.38 9.43
N THR A 589 -11.29 -12.23 10.17
CA THR A 589 -12.64 -12.60 9.73
C THR A 589 -13.43 -11.36 9.33
N LEU A 590 -14.13 -11.42 8.20
CA LEU A 590 -15.06 -10.38 7.72
C LEU A 590 -16.51 -10.88 7.84
N ALA A 591 -17.38 -10.05 8.43
CA ALA A 591 -18.77 -10.37 8.73
C ALA A 591 -19.68 -9.14 8.57
N ALA A 592 -19.84 -8.65 7.33
CA ALA A 592 -20.71 -7.51 7.00
C ALA A 592 -21.77 -7.89 5.95
N PRO A 593 -22.96 -7.27 5.88
CA PRO A 593 -24.08 -7.75 5.05
C PRO A 593 -23.71 -8.21 3.62
N ASN A 594 -22.81 -7.49 2.94
CA ASN A 594 -22.41 -7.75 1.55
C ASN A 594 -21.03 -8.43 1.40
N VAL A 595 -20.37 -8.80 2.50
CA VAL A 595 -19.10 -9.54 2.45
C VAL A 595 -18.95 -10.49 3.62
N ARG A 596 -18.54 -11.72 3.32
CA ARG A 596 -18.00 -12.66 4.29
C ARG A 596 -16.58 -13.00 3.87
N GLY A 597 -15.66 -13.14 4.82
CA GLY A 597 -14.28 -13.43 4.48
C GLY A 597 -13.49 -14.01 5.63
N VAL A 598 -12.42 -14.70 5.27
CA VAL A 598 -11.44 -15.29 6.17
C VAL A 598 -10.09 -15.14 5.50
N ILE A 599 -9.16 -14.42 6.12
CA ILE A 599 -7.85 -14.11 5.56
C ILE A 599 -6.80 -14.48 6.59
N GLY A 600 -5.78 -15.27 6.24
CA GLY A 600 -4.71 -15.64 7.17
C GLY A 600 -4.46 -17.14 7.30
N ASN A 601 -3.96 -17.59 8.46
CA ASN A 601 -3.65 -19.01 8.71
C ASN A 601 -4.82 -19.70 9.38
N LEU A 602 -5.21 -20.86 8.84
CA LEU A 602 -6.23 -21.72 9.43
C LEU A 602 -5.64 -23.05 9.86
N ASP A 603 -6.02 -23.50 11.06
CA ASP A 603 -5.76 -24.85 11.55
C ASP A 603 -6.89 -25.81 11.15
N SER A 604 -6.79 -27.06 11.60
CA SER A 604 -7.78 -28.11 11.35
C SER A 604 -9.04 -28.04 12.24
N GLN A 605 -8.99 -27.24 13.32
CA GLN A 605 -10.04 -27.15 14.34
C GLN A 605 -10.94 -25.93 14.16
N TRP A 606 -10.44 -24.88 13.53
CA TRP A 606 -11.12 -23.61 13.38
C TRP A 606 -12.41 -23.77 12.60
N ARG A 607 -13.44 -23.01 12.95
CA ARG A 607 -14.74 -23.04 12.26
C ARG A 607 -15.32 -21.64 12.07
N GLY A 608 -14.60 -20.56 12.31
CA GLY A 608 -15.02 -19.19 11.97
C GLY A 608 -16.38 -18.69 12.46
N ALA A 609 -16.77 -17.53 11.93
CA ALA A 609 -18.01 -16.85 12.29
C ALA A 609 -19.23 -17.43 11.53
N PRO A 610 -20.46 -17.24 12.03
CA PRO A 610 -21.67 -17.65 11.30
C PRO A 610 -21.72 -17.01 9.89
N GLY A 611 -22.01 -17.84 8.89
CA GLY A 611 -22.17 -17.40 7.50
C GLY A 611 -21.00 -17.72 6.58
N LEU A 612 -19.75 -17.74 7.06
CA LEU A 612 -18.60 -18.30 6.33
C LEU A 612 -17.58 -18.85 7.32
N GLN A 613 -17.28 -20.13 7.16
CA GLN A 613 -16.37 -20.90 7.99
C GLN A 613 -15.39 -21.61 7.07
N ALA A 614 -14.18 -21.85 7.54
CA ALA A 614 -13.25 -22.72 6.83
C ALA A 614 -12.39 -23.50 7.82
N ARG A 615 -11.62 -24.47 7.34
CA ARG A 615 -10.53 -25.12 8.09
C ARG A 615 -9.56 -25.83 7.17
N ALA A 616 -8.34 -26.01 7.63
CA ALA A 616 -7.36 -26.85 6.95
C ALA A 616 -7.81 -28.33 6.96
N LEU A 617 -7.62 -28.99 5.83
CA LEU A 617 -7.82 -30.44 5.66
C LEU A 617 -6.56 -31.25 5.95
N SER A 618 -5.39 -30.60 6.01
CA SER A 618 -4.11 -31.18 6.38
C SER A 618 -3.72 -30.79 7.81
N ASN A 619 -2.75 -31.51 8.38
CA ASN A 619 -2.29 -31.32 9.77
C ASN A 619 -1.33 -30.11 9.95
N GLY A 620 -1.31 -29.17 9.00
CA GLY A 620 -0.49 -27.95 9.06
C GLY A 620 -1.33 -26.72 8.70
N ASP A 621 -0.84 -25.54 9.09
CA ASP A 621 -1.52 -24.28 8.80
C ASP A 621 -1.66 -24.07 7.30
N ALA A 622 -2.89 -23.83 6.84
CA ALA A 622 -3.16 -23.47 5.46
C ALA A 622 -3.42 -21.97 5.37
N ALA A 623 -2.74 -21.31 4.43
CA ALA A 623 -3.13 -19.98 3.98
C ALA A 623 -4.55 -20.03 3.44
N ALA A 624 -5.44 -19.23 3.99
CA ALA A 624 -6.81 -19.10 3.51
C ALA A 624 -7.12 -17.63 3.30
N ASP A 625 -7.23 -17.23 2.04
CA ASP A 625 -7.64 -15.88 1.65
C ASP A 625 -8.98 -16.00 0.92
N ILE A 626 -10.04 -16.22 1.68
CA ILE A 626 -11.38 -16.53 1.19
C ILE A 626 -12.26 -15.29 1.27
N VAL A 627 -12.89 -14.90 0.17
CA VAL A 627 -13.87 -13.80 0.14
C VAL A 627 -15.14 -14.23 -0.60
N LEU A 628 -16.29 -14.09 0.07
CA LEU A 628 -17.62 -14.42 -0.44
C LEU A 628 -18.49 -13.16 -0.50
N THR A 629 -18.98 -12.84 -1.69
CA THR A 629 -19.75 -11.61 -1.95
C THR A 629 -20.96 -11.88 -2.84
N PRO A 630 -22.06 -11.11 -2.73
CA PRO A 630 -23.21 -11.26 -3.60
C PRO A 630 -22.95 -10.68 -5.00
N LEU A 631 -23.70 -11.19 -5.97
CA LEU A 631 -23.73 -10.76 -7.37
C LEU A 631 -25.11 -10.21 -7.79
N ASP A 632 -26.11 -10.32 -6.93
CA ASP A 632 -27.51 -9.95 -7.17
C ASP A 632 -28.00 -8.74 -6.35
N GLY A 633 -27.07 -8.04 -5.67
CA GLY A 633 -27.38 -6.87 -4.84
C GLY A 633 -28.09 -7.17 -3.51
N GLN A 634 -28.28 -8.44 -3.17
CA GLN A 634 -28.83 -8.84 -1.86
C GLN A 634 -27.72 -9.13 -0.85
N PRO A 635 -27.95 -8.97 0.47
CA PRO A 635 -27.00 -9.40 1.48
C PRO A 635 -26.63 -10.88 1.32
N VAL A 636 -25.41 -11.29 1.68
CA VAL A 636 -24.90 -12.66 1.52
C VAL A 636 -25.86 -13.72 2.08
N ALA A 637 -26.51 -13.43 3.21
CA ALA A 637 -27.45 -14.35 3.85
C ALA A 637 -28.75 -14.59 3.04
N GLN A 638 -29.10 -13.66 2.14
CA GLN A 638 -30.32 -13.68 1.33
C GLN A 638 -30.05 -13.87 -0.17
N SER A 639 -28.80 -13.61 -0.58
CA SER A 639 -28.36 -13.69 -1.97
C SER A 639 -28.49 -15.09 -2.52
N ARG A 640 -28.89 -15.17 -3.78
CA ARG A 640 -29.03 -16.41 -4.54
C ARG A 640 -27.90 -16.61 -5.54
N HIS A 641 -27.01 -15.62 -5.64
CA HIS A 641 -25.96 -15.59 -6.61
C HIS A 641 -24.72 -14.96 -5.98
N LEU A 642 -23.72 -15.79 -5.68
CA LEU A 642 -22.53 -15.37 -4.96
C LEU A 642 -21.27 -15.63 -5.79
N LEU A 643 -20.24 -14.82 -5.54
CA LEU A 643 -18.86 -15.09 -5.95
C LEU A 643 -18.06 -15.50 -4.71
N LEU A 644 -17.49 -16.70 -4.74
CA LEU A 644 -16.49 -17.19 -3.81
C LEU A 644 -15.12 -17.11 -4.47
N THR A 645 -14.20 -16.40 -3.85
CA THR A 645 -12.82 -16.23 -4.33
C THR A 645 -11.83 -16.80 -3.34
N LEU A 646 -10.78 -17.45 -3.87
CA LEU A 646 -9.62 -17.90 -3.13
C LEU A 646 -8.38 -17.15 -3.64
N GLY A 647 -7.79 -16.32 -2.77
CA GLY A 647 -6.43 -15.84 -2.96
C GLY A 647 -5.42 -16.94 -2.65
N SER A 648 -4.29 -16.90 -3.35
CA SER A 648 -3.20 -17.85 -3.13
C SER A 648 -1.86 -17.30 -3.60
N SER A 649 -0.77 -17.98 -3.24
CA SER A 649 0.57 -17.64 -3.73
C SER A 649 0.69 -17.94 -5.22
N THR A 650 1.24 -16.99 -5.99
CA THR A 650 1.63 -17.20 -7.38
C THR A 650 3.14 -17.34 -7.51
N VAL A 651 3.60 -18.33 -8.29
CA VAL A 651 5.01 -18.45 -8.71
C VAL A 651 5.08 -18.73 -10.22
N GLY A 652 6.22 -18.42 -10.85
CA GLY A 652 6.47 -18.86 -12.22
C GLY A 652 7.00 -20.29 -12.30
N THR A 653 7.37 -20.70 -13.52
CA THR A 653 7.99 -21.98 -13.84
C THR A 653 9.50 -21.92 -13.60
N GLN A 654 10.10 -22.99 -13.05
CA GLN A 654 11.54 -23.12 -12.96
C GLN A 654 12.13 -23.30 -14.37
N PRO A 655 13.00 -22.39 -14.84
CA PRO A 655 13.61 -22.53 -16.17
C PRO A 655 14.37 -23.85 -16.30
N GLY A 656 14.28 -24.50 -17.47
CA GLY A 656 14.97 -25.76 -17.77
C GLY A 656 14.41 -27.01 -17.06
N SER A 657 13.34 -26.90 -16.28
CA SER A 657 12.74 -28.08 -15.63
C SER A 657 11.95 -28.96 -16.62
N PHE A 658 12.15 -30.28 -16.53
CA PHE A 658 11.40 -31.28 -17.32
C PHE A 658 10.97 -32.48 -16.45
N PRO A 659 9.65 -32.70 -16.22
CA PRO A 659 8.54 -31.86 -16.67
C PRO A 659 8.57 -30.46 -16.05
N ALA A 660 7.89 -29.50 -16.68
CA ALA A 660 7.77 -28.14 -16.16
C ALA A 660 7.18 -28.17 -14.75
N ARG A 661 7.80 -27.45 -13.82
CA ARG A 661 7.36 -27.35 -12.42
C ARG A 661 7.43 -25.91 -11.93
N PRO A 662 6.65 -25.54 -10.90
CA PRO A 662 6.79 -24.25 -10.25
C PRO A 662 8.19 -24.05 -9.67
N LYS A 663 8.62 -22.79 -9.68
CA LYS A 663 9.82 -22.31 -9.00
C LYS A 663 9.60 -22.34 -7.49
N GLN A 664 10.61 -22.79 -6.76
CA GLN A 664 10.53 -23.01 -5.31
C GLN A 664 11.08 -21.82 -4.53
N LEU A 665 10.41 -21.50 -3.42
CA LEU A 665 10.94 -20.65 -2.36
C LEU A 665 11.80 -21.52 -1.43
N GLN A 666 13.01 -21.07 -1.13
CA GLN A 666 13.99 -21.75 -0.28
C GLN A 666 14.56 -20.80 0.77
N ARG A 667 15.22 -21.35 1.80
CA ARG A 667 15.92 -20.53 2.80
C ARG A 667 17.12 -19.83 2.15
N TYR A 668 17.30 -18.55 2.47
CA TYR A 668 18.48 -17.83 2.03
C TYR A 668 19.70 -18.31 2.84
N LYS A 669 20.80 -18.61 2.15
CA LYS A 669 22.00 -19.20 2.79
C LYS A 669 22.58 -18.24 3.84
N ASN A 670 22.91 -18.77 5.02
CA ASN A 670 23.54 -18.03 6.12
C ASN A 670 22.73 -16.86 6.70
N GLN A 671 21.43 -16.73 6.39
CA GLN A 671 20.54 -15.74 7.01
C GLN A 671 19.29 -16.43 7.57
N SER A 672 19.27 -16.68 8.87
CA SER A 672 18.13 -17.29 9.55
C SER A 672 16.88 -16.42 9.37
N GLY A 673 15.72 -17.06 9.17
CA GLY A 673 14.45 -16.37 8.98
C GLY A 673 14.26 -15.72 7.60
N ARG A 674 15.26 -15.77 6.70
CA ARG A 674 15.15 -15.20 5.36
C ARG A 674 14.96 -16.25 4.28
N TRP A 675 14.29 -15.84 3.20
CA TRP A 675 13.90 -16.70 2.08
C TRP A 675 14.27 -16.07 0.74
N THR A 676 14.42 -16.90 -0.27
CA THR A 676 14.68 -16.50 -1.66
C THR A 676 14.13 -17.55 -2.63
N LEU A 677 14.11 -17.27 -3.93
CA LEU A 677 13.81 -18.28 -4.94
C LEU A 677 15.03 -19.14 -5.23
N GLU A 678 14.81 -20.41 -5.57
CA GLU A 678 15.87 -21.29 -6.07
C GLU A 678 16.58 -20.65 -7.28
N PRO A 679 17.91 -20.81 -7.43
CA PRO A 679 18.66 -20.24 -8.55
C PRO A 679 18.18 -20.76 -9.91
N ASP A 680 18.30 -19.91 -10.93
CA ASP A 680 18.05 -20.31 -12.32
C ASP A 680 19.24 -21.14 -12.87
N PRO A 681 19.05 -21.99 -13.89
CA PRO A 681 20.12 -22.82 -14.45
C PRO A 681 21.36 -22.03 -14.87
N ASP A 682 21.15 -20.83 -15.42
CA ASP A 682 22.21 -19.93 -15.89
C ASP A 682 22.86 -19.10 -14.75
N GLY A 683 22.43 -19.31 -13.51
CA GLY A 683 22.87 -18.58 -12.32
C GLY A 683 23.03 -19.46 -11.08
N MET A 684 23.41 -20.73 -11.24
CA MET A 684 23.57 -21.69 -10.13
C MET A 684 24.62 -21.27 -9.08
N ASP A 685 25.53 -20.35 -9.43
CA ASP A 685 26.51 -19.73 -8.52
C ASP A 685 25.90 -18.60 -7.68
N LYS A 686 24.74 -18.07 -8.09
CA LYS A 686 24.05 -16.99 -7.39
C LYS A 686 23.23 -17.52 -6.22
N PRO A 687 23.07 -16.73 -5.14
CA PRO A 687 22.29 -17.16 -3.97
C PRO A 687 20.78 -17.19 -4.25
N SER A 688 20.31 -16.43 -5.23
CA SER A 688 18.89 -16.21 -5.49
C SER A 688 18.54 -16.30 -6.98
N GLY A 689 17.41 -16.91 -7.30
CA GLY A 689 16.84 -16.88 -8.66
C GLY A 689 16.19 -15.54 -9.00
N SER A 690 15.93 -15.33 -10.30
CA SER A 690 15.25 -14.13 -10.79
C SER A 690 13.86 -13.94 -10.19
N ARG A 691 13.53 -12.69 -9.85
CA ARG A 691 12.20 -12.21 -9.47
C ARG A 691 11.30 -11.85 -10.66
N THR A 692 11.81 -11.92 -11.88
CA THR A 692 11.02 -11.84 -13.11
C THR A 692 10.74 -13.27 -13.54
N ALA A 693 9.59 -13.81 -13.15
CA ALA A 693 9.32 -15.23 -13.26
C ALA A 693 8.97 -15.65 -14.71
N SER A 694 9.25 -16.91 -15.06
CA SER A 694 8.90 -17.47 -16.37
C SER A 694 7.49 -18.05 -16.38
N ALA A 695 6.77 -17.85 -17.49
CA ALA A 695 5.48 -18.48 -17.71
C ALA A 695 5.59 -20.01 -17.92
N PRO A 696 4.50 -20.77 -17.69
CA PRO A 696 3.23 -20.34 -17.11
C PRO A 696 3.34 -19.99 -15.62
N ALA A 697 2.36 -19.22 -15.13
CA ALA A 697 2.13 -18.99 -13.71
C ALA A 697 1.50 -20.23 -13.04
N TRP A 698 1.86 -20.46 -11.79
CA TRP A 698 1.36 -21.53 -10.94
C TRP A 698 0.80 -20.94 -9.66
N LEU A 699 -0.46 -21.26 -9.37
CA LEU A 699 -1.13 -20.88 -8.13
C LEU A 699 -1.06 -22.04 -7.16
N SER A 700 -0.86 -21.76 -5.87
CA SER A 700 -1.05 -22.78 -4.84
C SER A 700 -2.53 -23.10 -4.67
N ARG A 701 -2.82 -24.37 -4.37
CA ARG A 701 -4.17 -24.86 -4.07
C ARG A 701 -4.26 -25.21 -2.58
N PRO A 702 -4.74 -24.30 -1.74
CA PRO A 702 -4.80 -24.56 -0.30
C PRO A 702 -5.79 -25.69 0.01
N ALA A 703 -5.41 -26.57 0.93
CA ALA A 703 -6.20 -27.73 1.35
C ALA A 703 -7.28 -27.31 2.35
N LEU A 704 -8.42 -26.80 1.87
CA LEU A 704 -9.45 -26.16 2.69
C LEU A 704 -10.82 -26.80 2.53
N CYS A 705 -11.51 -26.98 3.66
CA CYS A 705 -12.96 -27.17 3.68
C CYS A 705 -13.62 -25.82 3.90
N VAL A 706 -14.33 -25.29 2.90
CA VAL A 706 -15.04 -24.01 2.99
C VAL A 706 -16.52 -24.27 3.21
N ARG A 707 -17.13 -23.58 4.17
CA ARG A 707 -18.51 -23.82 4.61
C ARG A 707 -19.24 -22.50 4.73
N TRP A 708 -20.49 -22.45 4.31
CA TRP A 708 -21.32 -21.27 4.49
C TRP A 708 -22.80 -21.66 4.59
N SER A 709 -23.60 -20.71 5.01
CA SER A 709 -25.07 -20.79 4.99
C SER A 709 -25.60 -19.62 4.20
N GLY A 710 -26.55 -19.89 3.31
CA GLY A 710 -27.29 -18.89 2.57
C GLY A 710 -28.79 -19.01 2.78
N ALA A 711 -29.57 -18.40 1.89
CA ALA A 711 -31.03 -18.51 1.91
C ALA A 711 -31.51 -19.97 1.74
N THR A 712 -30.82 -20.72 0.88
CA THR A 712 -31.02 -22.15 0.59
C THR A 712 -29.66 -22.82 0.35
N ALA A 713 -29.60 -24.15 0.27
CA ALA A 713 -28.36 -24.79 -0.18
C ALA A 713 -28.10 -24.50 -1.67
N PRO A 714 -26.83 -24.39 -2.13
CA PRO A 714 -26.51 -24.19 -3.53
C PRO A 714 -27.03 -25.32 -4.41
N ALA A 715 -27.64 -24.94 -5.54
CA ALA A 715 -27.99 -25.88 -6.60
C ALA A 715 -26.74 -26.31 -7.37
N ALA A 716 -25.82 -25.38 -7.62
CA ALA A 716 -24.56 -25.65 -8.30
C ALA A 716 -23.47 -24.66 -7.87
N ILE A 717 -22.23 -25.12 -7.96
CA ILE A 717 -21.02 -24.33 -7.74
C ILE A 717 -20.14 -24.53 -8.98
N TYR A 718 -19.86 -23.45 -9.68
CA TYR A 718 -19.12 -23.47 -10.93
C TYR A 718 -17.73 -22.87 -10.74
N PRO A 719 -16.64 -23.63 -10.92
CA PRO A 719 -15.33 -23.02 -11.10
C PRO A 719 -15.35 -22.16 -12.36
N LEU A 720 -14.70 -21.00 -12.31
CA LEU A 720 -14.61 -20.08 -13.44
C LEU A 720 -13.25 -20.17 -14.11
N ASP A 721 -13.22 -20.08 -15.44
CA ASP A 721 -11.96 -19.98 -16.18
C ASP A 721 -11.33 -18.57 -16.04
N GLY A 722 -10.17 -18.37 -16.67
CA GLY A 722 -9.47 -17.08 -16.69
C GLY A 722 -10.24 -15.92 -17.34
N ARG A 723 -11.38 -16.19 -17.99
CA ARG A 723 -12.31 -15.20 -18.55
C ARG A 723 -13.55 -14.99 -17.68
N GLY A 724 -13.66 -15.69 -16.55
CA GLY A 724 -14.83 -15.65 -15.68
C GLY A 724 -16.02 -16.47 -16.20
N ARG A 725 -15.82 -17.38 -17.16
CA ARG A 725 -16.88 -18.25 -17.70
C ARG A 725 -17.00 -19.52 -16.85
N ARG A 726 -18.24 -19.97 -16.64
CA ARG A 726 -18.53 -21.22 -15.92
C ARG A 726 -17.92 -22.42 -16.63
N GLY A 727 -17.15 -23.21 -15.89
CA GLY A 727 -16.80 -24.58 -16.26
C GLY A 727 -17.91 -25.58 -15.93
N GLN A 728 -17.55 -26.86 -15.89
CA GLN A 728 -18.43 -27.91 -15.35
C GLN A 728 -18.66 -27.68 -13.86
N ALA A 729 -19.91 -27.81 -13.40
CA ALA A 729 -20.24 -27.73 -11.98
C ALA A 729 -19.41 -28.74 -11.17
N LEU A 730 -19.04 -28.37 -9.94
CA LEU A 730 -18.37 -29.27 -9.01
C LEU A 730 -19.20 -30.53 -8.76
N ASP A 731 -18.51 -31.65 -8.63
CA ASP A 731 -19.12 -32.95 -8.39
C ASP A 731 -19.72 -33.02 -6.98
N GLU A 732 -20.83 -33.76 -6.83
CA GLU A 732 -21.50 -33.97 -5.54
C GLU A 732 -20.60 -34.69 -4.51
N THR A 733 -19.56 -35.40 -4.96
CA THR A 733 -18.54 -36.04 -4.08
C THR A 733 -17.68 -35.06 -3.29
N VAL A 734 -17.62 -33.79 -3.70
CA VAL A 734 -16.83 -32.75 -3.01
C VAL A 734 -17.72 -31.70 -2.31
N ILE A 735 -19.04 -31.93 -2.27
CA ILE A 735 -20.03 -31.02 -1.69
C ILE A 735 -20.88 -31.76 -0.65
N TRP A 736 -20.97 -31.20 0.55
CA TRP A 736 -21.83 -31.71 1.61
C TRP A 736 -22.88 -30.66 1.96
N ARG A 737 -24.16 -31.05 2.02
CA ARG A 737 -25.28 -30.14 2.33
C ARG A 737 -26.02 -30.60 3.57
N GLN A 738 -26.39 -29.66 4.43
CA GLN A 738 -27.26 -29.88 5.59
C GLN A 738 -28.20 -28.68 5.75
N GLY A 739 -29.48 -28.88 5.43
CA GLY A 739 -30.45 -27.77 5.36
C GLY A 739 -30.04 -26.74 4.31
N ASN A 740 -29.85 -25.49 4.72
CA ASN A 740 -29.34 -24.38 3.89
C ASN A 740 -27.82 -24.16 3.99
N ALA A 741 -27.13 -24.99 4.77
CA ALA A 741 -25.70 -24.94 4.93
C ALA A 741 -25.01 -25.90 3.95
N VAL A 742 -23.83 -25.51 3.49
CA VAL A 742 -23.01 -26.27 2.56
C VAL A 742 -21.55 -26.25 3.01
N ALA A 743 -20.83 -27.33 2.74
CA ALA A 743 -19.40 -27.44 2.86
C ALA A 743 -18.83 -27.98 1.56
N VAL A 744 -17.66 -27.48 1.17
CA VAL A 744 -17.01 -27.82 -0.09
C VAL A 744 -15.52 -28.01 0.13
N ASP A 745 -14.99 -29.12 -0.37
CA ASP A 745 -13.55 -29.36 -0.44
C ASP A 745 -13.04 -28.86 -1.80
N LEU A 746 -12.51 -27.64 -1.82
CA LEU A 746 -11.97 -27.01 -3.04
C LEU A 746 -10.57 -27.52 -3.41
N SER A 747 -10.00 -28.40 -2.57
CA SER A 747 -8.68 -29.00 -2.76
C SER A 747 -8.74 -30.41 -3.35
N ALA A 748 -9.87 -31.08 -3.23
CA ALA A 748 -10.11 -32.38 -3.85
C ALA A 748 -9.83 -32.32 -5.36
N ARG A 749 -9.32 -33.42 -5.92
CA ARG A 749 -9.30 -33.59 -7.38
C ARG A 749 -10.75 -33.80 -7.84
N ALA A 750 -11.45 -32.69 -8.04
CA ALA A 750 -12.75 -32.69 -8.71
C ALA A 750 -12.57 -33.05 -10.19
N SER A 751 -13.66 -33.47 -10.83
CA SER A 751 -13.74 -33.61 -12.28
C SER A 751 -13.51 -32.28 -13.02
N ALA A 752 -13.74 -31.15 -12.35
CA ALA A 752 -13.53 -29.81 -12.89
C ALA A 752 -12.12 -29.26 -12.58
N PRO A 753 -11.53 -28.46 -13.49
CA PRO A 753 -10.25 -27.79 -13.24
C PRO A 753 -10.29 -26.86 -12.01
N PRO A 754 -9.19 -26.76 -11.24
CA PRO A 754 -9.09 -25.80 -10.14
C PRO A 754 -9.18 -24.36 -10.64
N SER A 755 -9.72 -23.48 -9.81
CA SER A 755 -9.89 -22.05 -10.11
C SER A 755 -9.73 -21.22 -8.83
N PRO A 756 -9.25 -19.97 -8.91
CA PRO A 756 -9.36 -19.02 -7.81
C PRO A 756 -10.79 -18.45 -7.66
N TRP A 757 -11.69 -18.65 -8.62
CA TRP A 757 -13.05 -18.11 -8.60
C TRP A 757 -14.11 -19.20 -8.76
N TYR A 758 -15.15 -19.11 -7.94
CA TYR A 758 -16.29 -20.00 -7.97
C TYR A 758 -17.59 -19.19 -7.92
N GLU A 759 -18.43 -19.39 -8.93
CA GLU A 759 -19.78 -18.83 -8.97
C GLU A 759 -20.76 -19.80 -8.32
N VAL A 760 -21.44 -19.34 -7.28
CA VAL A 760 -22.39 -20.14 -6.50
C VAL A 760 -23.81 -19.72 -6.85
N VAL A 761 -24.61 -20.68 -7.31
CA VAL A 761 -26.02 -20.46 -7.70
C VAL A 761 -26.94 -21.22 -6.76
N LEU A 762 -27.86 -20.51 -6.13
CA LEU A 762 -28.85 -21.05 -5.20
C LEU A 762 -30.24 -21.08 -5.87
N PRO A 763 -31.05 -22.14 -5.64
CA PRO A 763 -32.37 -22.27 -6.24
C PRO A 763 -33.39 -21.26 -5.65
N PRO A 764 -34.50 -20.99 -6.37
CA PRO A 764 -35.62 -20.23 -5.81
C PRO A 764 -36.32 -21.03 -4.70
N GLY A 765 -36.41 -20.46 -3.49
CA GLY A 765 -37.12 -21.05 -2.35
C GLY A 765 -37.32 -20.04 -1.21
N GLN A 766 -38.23 -20.33 -0.29
CA GLN A 766 -38.40 -19.56 0.95
C GLN A 766 -37.23 -19.82 1.90
N ALA A 767 -36.73 -18.78 2.56
CA ALA A 767 -35.70 -18.91 3.59
C ALA A 767 -36.19 -19.88 4.68
N ALA A 768 -35.39 -20.89 5.01
CA ALA A 768 -35.68 -21.73 6.17
C ALA A 768 -35.59 -20.88 7.45
N ALA A 769 -36.61 -20.96 8.30
CA ALA A 769 -36.63 -20.24 9.57
C ALA A 769 -35.54 -20.77 10.52
N GLY A 770 -34.73 -19.87 11.06
CA GLY A 770 -34.10 -20.02 12.37
C GLY A 770 -32.68 -20.57 12.39
N ALA A 771 -31.82 -19.78 13.05
CA ALA A 771 -30.49 -20.15 13.51
C ALA A 771 -30.52 -21.48 14.29
N GLY A 772 -29.71 -22.45 13.86
CA GLY A 772 -29.61 -23.76 14.49
C GLY A 772 -29.13 -24.89 13.58
N THR A 773 -29.02 -24.66 12.26
CA THR A 773 -28.51 -25.68 11.34
C THR A 773 -27.03 -25.94 11.62
N LEU A 774 -26.70 -27.14 12.09
CA LEU A 774 -25.32 -27.65 12.15
C LEU A 774 -24.69 -27.50 10.75
N MET A 775 -23.53 -26.84 10.67
CA MET A 775 -22.76 -26.74 9.43
C MET A 775 -22.28 -28.14 9.04
N PRO A 776 -22.50 -28.61 7.80
CA PRO A 776 -21.93 -29.89 7.33
C PRO A 776 -20.39 -29.77 7.28
N ASP A 777 -19.65 -30.87 7.41
CA ASP A 777 -18.18 -30.88 7.33
C ASP A 777 -17.70 -31.70 6.11
N CYS A 778 -16.52 -31.36 5.60
CA CYS A 778 -15.85 -32.16 4.57
C CYS A 778 -15.31 -33.44 5.22
N MET A 779 -16.02 -34.55 5.03
CA MET A 779 -15.68 -35.83 5.64
C MET A 779 -14.64 -36.56 4.78
N PRO A 780 -13.46 -36.90 5.32
CA PRO A 780 -12.53 -37.77 4.59
C PRO A 780 -13.12 -39.18 4.47
N GLY A 781 -13.56 -39.56 3.27
CA GLY A 781 -13.80 -40.97 2.91
C GLY A 781 -15.23 -41.44 2.62
N ASN A 782 -16.20 -40.54 2.38
CA ASN A 782 -17.54 -40.94 1.90
C ASN A 782 -17.89 -40.36 0.52
N ALA A 783 -16.93 -40.38 -0.41
CA ALA A 783 -17.29 -40.52 -1.81
C ALA A 783 -17.71 -41.99 -2.00
N LYS A 784 -19.02 -42.24 -2.08
CA LYS A 784 -19.53 -43.56 -2.47
C LYS A 784 -19.29 -43.81 -3.95
#